data_AF-A0A646KA23-F1
#
_entry.id   AF-A0A646KA23-F1
#
_cell.length_a   1.000
_cell.length_b   1.000
_cell.length_c   1.000
_cell.angle_alpha   90.00
_cell.angle_beta   90.00
_cell.angle_gamma   90.00
#
_symmetry.space_group_name_H-M   'P 1'
#
loop_
_entity.id
_entity.type
_entity.pdbx_description
1 polymer ?
#
loop_
_entity_poly.entity_id
_entity_poly.type
_entity_poly.pdbx_seq_one_letter_code
_entity_poly.pdbx_strand_id
1 'polypeptide(L)'
;MTGPLVPFREIVLKVHSRCDLACDHCYIYEHADHSWRTRPKAITDEAISWTALRLAEHAKSHALPSVSVILHGGEPLLAGPARLRRVCEELTAALDGVAELDLRVHTNGLQLSPRYLDLFDEFGVRVGISLDGDRAANDRHRRFADGRTSHPLVLRAVELLREERYRHLYLGLLCTVDLANDPVAVHDALVALAPPRIDFLLPHATWDTPPARPDSSPTAYADWLLAVFDRWSAGGGTVPVRLFESVLSTLAGGPSLTESLGLAPADLVVVETDGALEQVDSLKSAYDGAAATGFDVFTHTLDEVAAHPGVRARQRGLAGVSGTCRRCPVVRSCGGGLYTHRYRAPDGFDNPSVYCADLEALIHGVEKRAAGALVPPAVTDPGALLAEQHELTRALLASLHRELDGRGGAVWERAWRLAVALDGGPLDGILAHPYTRTWLHHTLAALAEGRPGAVAGALALPSYLAAALVTAGERTPVAVGYAHGLLRLPTLGELDVGGPAESGEAEVRAVAGGFAVTAAGRAPRRVALDGRPAEGWRPVRLVGGRDGAPPLRLDDLDPHRDCFGVPVRPRLSERESAEWDRRFTAAWALLRRYAPDQAAEAAGALTTLTPLAPEPPRDPAGTPMLPDPAGTPLPRDPADPLALRHPAGTPAPRDPAEPPLSGRPPTHAPGVRGHGYGALGIALPPAPRELAMLLLRGFRRAKLNALLEVSDLYAQDGWWRHPAPWQEGEVPVSGLLAGLWERAGLTAFDPEGADRARRALTALASAPELTAAGRRLVAGLGREDAARVEERDHD
;
A
#
# COMPACT_ATOMS: atom_id res chain seq x y z
N MET A 1 5.86 18.60 17.70
CA MET A 1 4.65 17.93 18.23
C MET A 1 4.99 16.46 18.39
N THR A 2 4.95 15.92 19.62
CA THR A 2 5.14 14.49 19.85
C THR A 2 3.91 13.76 19.33
N GLY A 3 4.06 12.87 18.36
CA GLY A 3 2.97 12.04 17.86
C GLY A 3 2.38 11.14 18.96
N PRO A 4 1.29 10.41 18.67
CA PRO A 4 0.66 9.52 19.65
C PRO A 4 1.66 8.53 20.25
N LEU A 5 1.40 8.09 21.48
CA LEU A 5 2.16 7.03 22.12
C LEU A 5 2.03 5.75 21.30
N VAL A 6 3.15 5.07 21.05
CA VAL A 6 3.15 3.78 20.33
C VAL A 6 3.29 2.71 21.41
N PRO A 7 2.28 1.84 21.60
CA PRO A 7 2.34 0.81 22.61
C PRO A 7 3.39 -0.25 22.23
N PHE A 8 4.07 -0.81 23.22
CA PHE A 8 4.95 -1.95 22.99
C PHE A 8 4.17 -3.17 22.52
N ARG A 9 4.72 -3.87 21.52
CA ARG A 9 4.20 -5.12 20.96
C ARG A 9 5.21 -6.25 21.06
N GLU A 10 6.49 -5.92 21.30
CA GLU A 10 7.57 -6.88 21.46
C GLU A 10 8.28 -6.66 22.81
N ILE A 11 8.56 -7.76 23.51
CA ILE A 11 9.39 -7.78 24.71
C ILE A 11 10.57 -8.70 24.48
N VAL A 12 11.77 -8.20 24.76
CA VAL A 12 12.96 -9.04 24.89
C VAL A 12 13.17 -9.32 26.38
N LEU A 13 12.89 -10.56 26.79
CA LEU A 13 12.95 -10.99 28.18
C LEU A 13 14.29 -11.69 28.45
N LYS A 14 15.15 -11.08 29.26
CA LYS A 14 16.41 -11.69 29.69
C LYS A 14 16.15 -12.72 30.78
N VAL A 15 16.14 -13.99 30.40
CA VAL A 15 15.95 -15.11 31.34
C VAL A 15 17.25 -15.57 32.00
N HIS A 16 18.40 -15.27 31.37
CA HIS A 16 19.73 -15.58 31.89
C HIS A 16 20.78 -14.58 31.39
N SER A 17 21.63 -14.02 32.26
CA SER A 17 22.56 -12.92 31.92
C SER A 17 23.98 -13.39 31.56
N ARG A 18 24.31 -14.67 31.74
CA ARG A 18 25.62 -15.25 31.36
C ARG A 18 25.51 -16.13 30.11
N CYS A 19 26.63 -16.36 29.45
CA CYS A 19 26.77 -17.20 28.26
C CYS A 19 27.86 -18.25 28.47
N ASP A 20 27.74 -19.38 27.77
CA ASP A 20 28.72 -20.48 27.73
C ASP A 20 29.69 -20.37 26.54
N LEU A 21 29.56 -19.32 25.71
CA LEU A 21 30.53 -18.89 24.71
C LEU A 21 31.21 -17.57 25.09
N ALA A 22 32.39 -17.35 24.52
CA ALA A 22 33.18 -16.12 24.67
C ALA A 22 33.34 -15.46 23.30
N CYS A 23 32.22 -15.06 22.67
CA CYS A 23 32.26 -14.41 21.38
C CYS A 23 32.88 -13.02 21.49
N ASP A 24 33.96 -12.77 20.77
CA ASP A 24 34.73 -11.51 20.77
C ASP A 24 33.97 -10.31 20.17
N HIS A 25 32.96 -10.56 19.33
CA HIS A 25 32.06 -9.52 18.81
C HIS A 25 30.78 -9.34 19.64
N CYS A 26 30.65 -10.00 20.80
CA CYS A 26 29.42 -9.92 21.59
C CYS A 26 29.26 -8.54 22.21
N TYR A 27 28.32 -7.75 21.68
CA TYR A 27 28.05 -6.40 22.18
C TYR A 27 27.58 -6.34 23.65
N ILE A 28 27.09 -7.45 24.22
CA ILE A 28 26.72 -7.50 25.64
C ILE A 28 27.95 -7.62 26.54
N TYR A 29 29.01 -8.30 26.09
CA TYR A 29 30.17 -8.64 26.93
C TYR A 29 31.41 -7.80 26.63
N GLU A 30 31.56 -7.34 25.38
CA GLU A 30 32.78 -6.73 24.85
C GLU A 30 32.65 -5.24 24.53
N HIS A 31 31.43 -4.66 24.52
CA HIS A 31 31.24 -3.24 24.25
C HIS A 31 31.15 -2.40 25.55
N ALA A 32 30.80 -1.12 25.39
CA ALA A 32 30.92 -0.08 26.40
C ALA A 32 30.15 -0.36 27.71
N ASP A 33 28.97 -0.98 27.63
CA ASP A 33 28.18 -1.29 28.82
C ASP A 33 28.64 -2.57 29.52
N HIS A 34 28.70 -2.51 30.85
CA HIS A 34 29.19 -3.60 31.69
C HIS A 34 28.20 -4.05 32.78
N SER A 35 26.95 -3.59 32.69
CA SER A 35 25.87 -3.84 33.66
C SER A 35 25.57 -5.33 33.87
N TRP A 36 25.81 -6.16 32.86
CA TRP A 36 25.65 -7.61 32.96
C TRP A 36 26.44 -8.21 34.14
N ARG A 37 27.59 -7.62 34.52
CA ARG A 37 28.45 -8.14 35.59
C ARG A 37 27.76 -8.14 36.95
N THR A 38 26.91 -7.15 37.22
CA THR A 38 26.23 -6.97 38.51
C THR A 38 24.83 -7.58 38.54
N ARG A 39 24.24 -7.86 37.37
CA ARG A 39 22.91 -8.46 37.25
C ARG A 39 22.84 -9.91 37.76
N PRO A 40 21.69 -10.34 38.31
CA PRO A 40 21.42 -11.75 38.64
C PRO A 40 21.69 -12.67 37.45
N LYS A 41 22.16 -13.90 37.72
CA LYS A 41 22.46 -14.86 36.65
C LYS A 41 21.21 -15.31 35.91
N ALA A 42 20.14 -15.59 36.65
CA ALA A 42 18.85 -16.03 36.13
C ALA A 42 17.75 -15.10 36.61
N ILE A 43 16.67 -14.99 35.84
CA ILE A 43 15.47 -14.24 36.20
C ILE A 43 14.81 -14.81 37.47
N THR A 44 14.31 -13.93 38.34
CA THR A 44 13.63 -14.31 39.58
C THR A 44 12.15 -14.64 39.35
N ASP A 45 11.53 -15.42 40.24
CA ASP A 45 10.09 -15.74 40.15
C ASP A 45 9.22 -14.49 40.24
N GLU A 46 9.61 -13.53 41.08
CA GLU A 46 8.93 -12.26 41.22
C GLU A 46 8.99 -11.45 39.92
N ALA A 47 10.17 -11.34 39.28
CA ALA A 47 10.31 -10.66 38.00
C ALA A 47 9.48 -11.33 36.89
N ILE A 48 9.42 -12.67 36.86
CA ILE A 48 8.58 -13.41 35.89
C ILE A 48 7.10 -13.01 36.05
N SER A 49 6.55 -13.14 37.26
CA SER A 49 5.13 -12.90 37.51
C SER A 49 4.75 -11.43 37.27
N TRP A 50 5.58 -10.48 37.70
CA TRP A 50 5.34 -9.06 37.41
C TRP A 50 5.45 -8.73 35.93
N THR A 51 6.41 -9.30 35.20
CA THR A 51 6.51 -9.11 33.75
C THR A 51 5.24 -9.57 33.04
N ALA A 52 4.75 -10.77 33.37
CA ALA A 52 3.53 -11.30 32.78
C ALA A 52 2.32 -10.41 33.08
N LEU A 53 2.19 -9.93 34.33
CA LEU A 53 1.13 -9.00 34.72
C LEU A 53 1.21 -7.67 33.95
N ARG A 54 2.38 -7.02 33.92
CA ARG A 54 2.56 -5.74 33.22
C ARG A 54 2.27 -5.85 31.73
N LEU A 55 2.63 -6.98 31.13
CA LEU A 55 2.35 -7.24 29.73
C LEU A 55 0.85 -7.42 29.46
N ALA A 56 0.14 -8.18 30.30
CA ALA A 56 -1.30 -8.35 30.18
C ALA A 56 -2.08 -7.05 30.39
N GLU A 57 -1.69 -6.24 31.40
CA GLU A 57 -2.23 -4.90 31.63
C GLU A 57 -2.10 -4.01 30.39
N HIS A 58 -0.90 -3.98 29.80
CA HIS A 58 -0.59 -3.20 28.61
C HIS A 58 -1.37 -3.68 27.38
N ALA A 59 -1.35 -4.99 27.12
CA ALA A 59 -2.05 -5.59 25.98
C ALA A 59 -3.56 -5.32 26.03
N LYS A 60 -4.16 -5.44 27.21
CA LYS A 60 -5.58 -5.14 27.44
C LYS A 60 -5.90 -3.66 27.22
N SER A 61 -5.07 -2.77 27.77
CA SER A 61 -5.30 -1.32 27.71
C SER A 61 -5.26 -0.78 26.28
N HIS A 62 -4.43 -1.37 25.42
CA HIS A 62 -4.28 -0.98 24.01
C HIS A 62 -5.03 -1.90 23.03
N ALA A 63 -5.83 -2.84 23.54
CA ALA A 63 -6.53 -3.86 22.75
C ALA A 63 -5.62 -4.51 21.70
N LEU A 64 -4.41 -4.90 22.11
CA LEU A 64 -3.43 -5.50 21.21
C LEU A 64 -3.95 -6.87 20.75
N PRO A 65 -4.01 -7.14 19.43
CA PRO A 65 -4.46 -8.44 18.96
C PRO A 65 -3.42 -9.54 19.25
N SER A 66 -2.14 -9.16 19.38
CA SER A 66 -1.04 -10.08 19.64
C SER A 66 0.15 -9.36 20.28
N VAL A 67 0.97 -10.14 20.99
CA VAL A 67 2.24 -9.71 21.60
C VAL A 67 3.33 -10.75 21.33
N SER A 68 4.54 -10.28 21.01
CA SER A 68 5.74 -11.10 20.81
C SER A 68 6.62 -11.05 22.06
N VAL A 69 7.04 -12.20 22.59
CA VAL A 69 8.02 -12.28 23.68
C VAL A 69 9.19 -13.14 23.24
N ILE A 70 10.38 -12.51 23.16
CA ILE A 70 11.63 -13.15 22.82
C ILE A 70 12.40 -13.47 24.10
N LEU A 71 12.43 -14.75 24.46
CA LEU A 71 13.30 -15.29 25.49
C LEU A 71 14.74 -15.15 25.02
N HIS A 72 15.50 -14.29 25.71
CA HIS A 72 16.86 -13.94 25.37
C HIS A 72 17.74 -14.03 26.62
N GLY A 73 19.03 -13.78 26.45
CA GLY A 73 19.96 -13.67 27.55
C GLY A 73 21.35 -13.25 27.10
N GLY A 74 22.35 -13.67 27.88
CA GLY A 74 23.57 -14.21 27.32
C GLY A 74 23.27 -15.46 26.52
N GLU A 75 23.04 -16.57 27.22
CA GLU A 75 22.47 -17.80 26.67
C GLU A 75 21.22 -18.21 27.47
N PRO A 76 20.00 -18.09 26.91
CA PRO A 76 18.76 -18.33 27.65
C PRO A 76 18.59 -19.79 28.11
N LEU A 77 19.12 -20.76 27.37
CA LEU A 77 18.98 -22.18 27.73
C LEU A 77 19.78 -22.56 28.99
N LEU A 78 20.68 -21.70 29.48
CA LEU A 78 21.34 -21.90 30.77
C LEU A 78 20.40 -21.69 31.97
N ALA A 79 19.24 -21.07 31.78
CA ALA A 79 18.22 -20.95 32.84
C ALA A 79 17.65 -22.30 33.28
N GLY A 80 17.75 -23.34 32.44
CA GLY A 80 17.23 -24.67 32.70
C GLY A 80 15.75 -24.84 32.33
N PRO A 81 15.29 -26.06 31.99
CA PRO A 81 13.92 -26.28 31.49
C PRO A 81 12.83 -25.92 32.51
N ALA A 82 13.08 -26.11 33.80
CA ALA A 82 12.11 -25.78 34.85
C ALA A 82 11.84 -24.27 34.94
N ARG A 83 12.89 -23.44 34.80
CA ARG A 83 12.74 -21.98 34.83
C ARG A 83 12.04 -21.47 33.57
N LEU A 84 12.42 -22.00 32.39
CA LEU A 84 11.76 -21.63 31.13
C LEU A 84 10.30 -22.05 31.09
N ARG A 85 9.97 -23.23 31.63
CA ARG A 85 8.57 -23.66 31.83
C ARG A 85 7.79 -22.65 32.65
N ARG A 86 8.32 -22.25 33.82
CA ARG A 86 7.68 -21.24 34.67
C ARG A 86 7.42 -19.93 33.93
N VAL A 87 8.38 -19.46 33.13
CA VAL A 87 8.21 -18.26 32.29
C VAL A 87 7.07 -18.43 31.29
N CYS A 88 7.03 -19.56 30.58
CA CYS A 88 5.99 -19.83 29.59
C CYS A 88 4.61 -19.97 30.23
N GLU A 89 4.50 -20.68 31.35
CA GLU A 89 3.26 -20.86 32.11
C GLU A 89 2.68 -19.51 32.57
N GLU A 90 3.50 -18.65 33.17
CA GLU A 90 3.06 -17.35 33.67
C GLU A 90 2.65 -16.40 32.54
N LEU A 91 3.41 -16.33 31.44
CA LEU A 91 3.07 -15.51 30.27
C LEU A 91 1.79 -16.00 29.59
N THR A 92 1.66 -17.31 29.39
CA THR A 92 0.49 -17.92 28.75
C THR A 92 -0.76 -17.69 29.60
N ALA A 93 -0.68 -17.93 30.91
CA ALA A 93 -1.80 -17.74 31.82
C ALA A 93 -2.22 -16.25 31.92
N ALA A 94 -1.28 -15.31 31.91
CA ALA A 94 -1.59 -13.90 32.01
C ALA A 94 -2.23 -13.33 30.73
N LEU A 95 -1.90 -13.88 29.55
CA LEU A 95 -2.40 -13.41 28.26
C LEU A 95 -3.61 -14.17 27.72
N ASP A 96 -4.02 -15.27 28.37
CA ASP A 96 -5.21 -16.03 28.00
C ASP A 96 -6.46 -15.14 27.99
N GLY A 97 -7.17 -15.13 26.86
CA GLY A 97 -8.31 -14.24 26.62
C GLY A 97 -8.01 -12.73 26.54
N VAL A 98 -6.73 -12.33 26.54
CA VAL A 98 -6.30 -10.93 26.43
C VAL A 98 -5.71 -10.62 25.06
N ALA A 99 -4.71 -11.38 24.61
CA ALA A 99 -4.04 -11.21 23.31
C ALA A 99 -3.34 -12.51 22.89
N GLU A 100 -3.18 -12.73 21.59
CA GLU A 100 -2.38 -13.86 21.08
C GLU A 100 -0.91 -13.71 21.50
N LEU A 101 -0.31 -14.78 22.03
CA LEU A 101 1.07 -14.79 22.51
C LEU A 101 1.99 -15.50 21.51
N ASP A 102 2.93 -14.76 20.92
CA ASP A 102 4.00 -15.30 20.08
C ASP A 102 5.30 -15.44 20.89
N LEU A 103 5.59 -16.67 21.33
CA LEU A 103 6.83 -16.97 22.07
C LEU A 103 7.97 -17.37 21.13
N ARG A 104 9.13 -16.78 21.37
CA ARG A 104 10.35 -17.06 20.62
C ARG A 104 11.54 -17.20 21.57
N VAL A 105 12.57 -17.94 21.18
CA VAL A 105 13.84 -17.99 21.89
C VAL A 105 14.98 -17.82 20.89
N HIS A 106 15.95 -16.96 21.23
CA HIS A 106 17.20 -16.83 20.49
C HIS A 106 18.35 -17.44 21.30
N THR A 107 18.98 -18.48 20.76
CA THR A 107 20.01 -19.26 21.45
C THR A 107 21.23 -19.47 20.56
N ASN A 108 22.39 -19.70 21.17
CA ASN A 108 23.57 -20.21 20.49
C ASN A 108 23.45 -21.71 20.10
N GLY A 109 22.41 -22.41 20.60
CA GLY A 109 22.08 -23.78 20.25
C GLY A 109 22.82 -24.86 21.05
N LEU A 110 23.85 -24.53 21.84
CA LEU A 110 24.73 -25.54 22.46
C LEU A 110 24.01 -26.45 23.46
N GLN A 111 23.03 -25.89 24.17
CA GLN A 111 22.24 -26.61 25.18
C GLN A 111 20.95 -27.22 24.60
N LEU A 112 20.66 -26.99 23.31
CA LEU A 112 19.42 -27.45 22.71
C LEU A 112 19.39 -28.98 22.68
N SER A 113 18.28 -29.53 23.14
CA SER A 113 18.07 -30.97 23.27
C SER A 113 16.58 -31.29 23.17
N PRO A 114 16.20 -32.57 22.96
CA PRO A 114 14.80 -32.98 22.96
C PRO A 114 14.02 -32.51 24.19
N ARG A 115 14.66 -32.43 25.37
CA ARG A 115 14.02 -31.93 26.59
C ARG A 115 13.57 -30.46 26.49
N TYR A 116 14.35 -29.62 25.82
CA TYR A 116 13.95 -28.23 25.55
C TYR A 116 12.93 -28.16 24.42
N LEU A 117 13.11 -28.94 23.36
CA LEU A 117 12.21 -28.94 22.22
C LEU A 117 10.81 -29.46 22.58
N ASP A 118 10.70 -30.48 23.44
CA ASP A 118 9.42 -30.96 23.98
C ASP A 118 8.71 -29.88 24.81
N LEU A 119 9.46 -29.08 25.59
CA LEU A 119 8.91 -27.94 26.31
C LEU A 119 8.45 -26.84 25.34
N PHE A 120 9.25 -26.57 24.30
CA PHE A 120 8.93 -25.54 23.31
C PHE A 120 7.74 -25.94 22.44
N ASP A 121 7.59 -27.22 22.10
CA ASP A 121 6.41 -27.79 21.44
C ASP A 121 5.15 -27.57 22.28
N GLU A 122 5.22 -27.84 23.60
CA GLU A 122 4.10 -27.65 24.53
C GLU A 122 3.57 -26.20 24.57
N PHE A 123 4.47 -25.21 24.51
CA PHE A 123 4.11 -23.79 24.62
C PHE A 123 4.20 -23.03 23.28
N GLY A 124 4.45 -23.71 22.16
CA GLY A 124 4.62 -23.08 20.85
C GLY A 124 5.82 -22.13 20.72
N VAL A 125 6.90 -22.33 21.50
CA VAL A 125 8.09 -21.46 21.49
C VAL A 125 8.94 -21.73 20.24
N ARG A 126 9.04 -20.76 19.33
CA ARG A 126 9.87 -20.90 18.13
C ARG A 126 11.35 -20.56 18.39
N VAL A 127 12.26 -21.30 17.78
CA VAL A 127 13.69 -21.29 18.07
C VAL A 127 14.50 -20.67 16.93
N GLY A 128 15.14 -19.53 17.21
CA GLY A 128 16.16 -18.92 16.37
C GLY A 128 17.56 -19.31 16.83
N ILE A 129 18.40 -19.77 15.90
CA ILE A 129 19.78 -20.20 16.19
C ILE A 129 20.77 -19.17 15.66
N SER A 130 21.73 -18.78 16.49
CA SER A 130 22.84 -17.94 16.06
C SER A 130 23.93 -18.78 15.38
N LEU A 131 24.21 -18.51 14.10
CA LEU A 131 25.21 -19.23 13.29
C LEU A 131 25.74 -18.30 12.18
N ASP A 132 27.06 -18.09 12.12
CA ASP A 132 27.66 -17.10 11.21
C ASP A 132 28.15 -17.69 9.87
N GLY A 133 27.70 -18.90 9.51
CA GLY A 133 28.07 -19.57 8.26
C GLY A 133 28.66 -20.95 8.49
N ASP A 134 29.65 -21.31 7.67
CA ASP A 134 30.41 -22.55 7.83
C ASP A 134 31.30 -22.53 9.08
N ARG A 135 32.05 -23.61 9.30
CA ARG A 135 32.93 -23.70 10.47
C ARG A 135 34.00 -22.60 10.47
N ALA A 136 34.55 -22.25 9.31
CA ALA A 136 35.60 -21.24 9.24
C ALA A 136 35.05 -19.85 9.64
N ALA A 137 33.87 -19.49 9.13
CA ALA A 137 33.19 -18.25 9.48
C ALA A 137 32.74 -18.23 10.95
N ASN A 138 32.07 -19.29 11.41
CA ASN A 138 31.60 -19.37 12.80
C ASN A 138 32.74 -19.35 13.82
N ASP A 139 33.80 -20.12 13.58
CA ASP A 139 34.92 -20.21 14.50
C ASP A 139 35.78 -18.94 14.52
N ARG A 140 35.58 -17.94 13.64
CA ARG A 140 36.28 -16.65 13.80
C ARG A 140 35.93 -15.98 15.12
N HIS A 141 34.69 -16.13 15.56
CA HIS A 141 34.17 -15.40 16.69
C HIS A 141 33.48 -16.28 17.74
N ARG A 142 32.67 -17.26 17.33
CA ARG A 142 31.81 -18.04 18.24
C ARG A 142 32.54 -19.23 18.85
N ARG A 143 33.49 -18.95 19.74
CA ARG A 143 34.30 -19.98 20.41
C ARG A 143 33.98 -20.11 21.89
N PHE A 144 34.27 -21.28 22.45
CA PHE A 144 34.37 -21.43 23.89
C PHE A 144 35.51 -20.56 24.44
N ALA A 145 35.47 -20.24 25.73
CA ALA A 145 36.52 -19.44 26.39
C ALA A 145 37.93 -20.06 26.29
N ASP A 146 38.04 -21.36 26.06
CA ASP A 146 39.31 -22.07 25.83
C ASP A 146 39.71 -22.18 24.34
N GLY A 147 38.98 -21.51 23.45
CA GLY A 147 39.26 -21.46 22.02
C GLY A 147 38.69 -22.63 21.21
N ARG A 148 38.04 -23.62 21.83
CA ARG A 148 37.41 -24.73 21.09
C ARG A 148 36.27 -24.24 20.21
N THR A 149 36.07 -24.95 19.09
CA THR A 149 34.96 -24.73 18.15
C THR A 149 33.61 -25.01 18.81
N SER A 150 32.61 -24.18 18.53
CA SER A 150 31.20 -24.41 18.88
C SER A 150 30.40 -25.06 17.75
N HIS A 151 30.85 -24.90 16.51
CA HIS A 151 30.10 -25.17 15.29
C HIS A 151 29.45 -26.58 15.22
N PRO A 152 30.15 -27.69 15.55
CA PRO A 152 29.51 -29.02 15.50
C PRO A 152 28.30 -29.17 16.43
N LEU A 153 28.30 -28.46 17.57
CA LEU A 153 27.18 -28.50 18.52
C LEU A 153 26.00 -27.67 18.00
N VAL A 154 26.27 -26.54 17.36
CA VAL A 154 25.25 -25.71 16.71
C VAL A 154 24.58 -26.46 15.56
N LEU A 155 25.36 -27.17 14.72
CA LEU A 155 24.79 -27.99 13.65
C LEU A 155 23.89 -29.11 14.18
N ARG A 156 24.28 -29.76 15.28
CA ARG A 156 23.43 -30.75 15.94
C ARG A 156 22.10 -30.15 16.42
N ALA A 157 22.12 -28.92 16.92
CA ALA A 157 20.89 -28.22 17.32
C ALA A 157 19.96 -27.97 16.11
N VAL A 158 20.53 -27.58 14.97
CA VAL A 158 19.79 -27.39 13.72
C VAL A 158 19.26 -28.73 13.18
N GLU A 159 20.03 -29.81 13.27
CA GLU A 159 19.57 -31.15 12.88
C GLU A 159 18.34 -31.58 13.70
N LEU A 160 18.36 -31.37 15.02
CA LEU A 160 17.19 -31.63 15.87
C LEU A 160 15.96 -30.83 15.43
N LEU A 161 16.14 -29.53 15.13
CA LEU A 161 15.06 -28.66 14.64
C LEU A 161 14.55 -29.04 13.25
N ARG A 162 15.31 -29.81 12.47
CA ARG A 162 14.90 -30.29 11.14
C ARG A 162 14.15 -31.63 11.19
N GLU A 163 14.14 -32.30 12.33
CA GLU A 163 13.31 -33.49 12.51
C GLU A 163 11.83 -33.13 12.38
N GLU A 164 11.04 -33.99 11.73
CA GLU A 164 9.62 -33.74 11.42
C GLU A 164 8.82 -33.30 12.66
N ARG A 165 9.14 -33.88 13.82
CA ARG A 165 8.48 -33.55 15.09
C ARG A 165 8.71 -32.10 15.55
N TYR A 166 9.88 -31.52 15.29
CA TYR A 166 10.25 -30.19 15.80
C TYR A 166 10.35 -29.12 14.70
N ARG A 167 10.16 -29.50 13.43
CA ARG A 167 10.31 -28.60 12.28
C ARG A 167 9.50 -27.32 12.36
N HIS A 168 8.29 -27.40 12.93
CA HIS A 168 7.42 -26.24 13.10
C HIS A 168 7.93 -25.23 14.15
N LEU A 169 8.85 -25.65 15.04
CA LEU A 169 9.51 -24.77 16.00
C LEU A 169 10.70 -24.03 15.39
N TYR A 170 11.21 -24.44 14.24
CA TYR A 170 12.38 -23.82 13.65
C TYR A 170 12.03 -22.41 13.14
N LEU A 171 12.57 -21.37 13.77
CA LEU A 171 12.30 -19.97 13.39
C LEU A 171 13.23 -19.49 12.27
N GLY A 172 14.50 -19.89 12.32
CA GLY A 172 15.51 -19.48 11.36
C GLY A 172 16.92 -19.33 11.96
N LEU A 173 17.81 -18.75 11.16
CA LEU A 173 19.21 -18.52 11.51
C LEU A 173 19.51 -17.01 11.59
N LEU A 174 20.27 -16.62 12.61
CA LEU A 174 20.79 -15.26 12.78
C LEU A 174 22.31 -15.28 12.56
N CYS A 175 22.78 -14.54 11.57
CA CYS A 175 24.17 -14.49 11.12
C CYS A 175 24.72 -13.07 11.25
N THR A 176 25.78 -12.88 12.04
CA THR A 176 26.50 -11.60 12.08
C THR A 176 27.39 -11.48 10.85
N VAL A 177 27.33 -10.36 10.14
CA VAL A 177 28.16 -10.12 8.94
C VAL A 177 29.61 -9.85 9.34
N ASP A 178 30.54 -10.56 8.71
CA ASP A 178 31.99 -10.36 8.85
C ASP A 178 32.65 -10.32 7.47
N LEU A 179 33.31 -9.20 7.19
CA LEU A 179 33.97 -8.91 5.91
C LEU A 179 35.16 -9.83 5.61
N ALA A 180 35.70 -10.53 6.61
CA ALA A 180 36.78 -11.50 6.43
C ALA A 180 36.28 -12.87 5.90
N ASN A 181 34.96 -13.06 5.81
CA ASN A 181 34.33 -14.25 5.25
C ASN A 181 33.86 -14.01 3.82
N ASP A 182 33.95 -15.05 2.98
CA ASP A 182 33.33 -15.02 1.65
C ASP A 182 31.79 -14.97 1.80
N PRO A 183 31.12 -13.92 1.30
CA PRO A 183 29.67 -13.77 1.41
C PRO A 183 28.89 -14.94 0.82
N VAL A 184 29.33 -15.47 -0.32
CA VAL A 184 28.63 -16.53 -1.04
C VAL A 184 28.79 -17.85 -0.29
N ALA A 185 29.97 -18.13 0.24
CA ALA A 185 30.21 -19.33 1.04
C ALA A 185 29.37 -19.34 2.33
N VAL A 186 29.29 -18.19 3.02
CA VAL A 186 28.44 -18.04 4.22
C VAL A 186 26.98 -18.29 3.87
N HIS A 187 26.46 -17.61 2.84
CA HIS A 187 25.08 -17.78 2.39
C HIS A 187 24.76 -19.24 2.04
N ASP A 188 25.60 -19.88 1.21
CA ASP A 188 25.36 -21.25 0.76
C ASP A 188 25.42 -22.25 1.91
N ALA A 189 26.33 -22.05 2.89
CA ALA A 189 26.39 -22.87 4.09
C ALA A 189 25.11 -22.76 4.93
N LEU A 190 24.56 -21.55 5.10
CA LEU A 190 23.32 -21.33 5.84
C LEU A 190 22.11 -21.92 5.10
N VAL A 191 22.01 -21.72 3.79
CA VAL A 191 20.91 -22.24 2.97
C VAL A 191 20.90 -23.77 2.92
N ALA A 192 22.07 -24.43 2.94
CA ALA A 192 22.18 -25.89 2.98
C ALA A 192 21.51 -26.52 4.22
N LEU A 193 21.30 -25.73 5.27
CA LEU A 193 20.59 -26.14 6.48
C LEU A 193 19.06 -26.06 6.34
N ALA A 194 18.56 -25.60 5.19
CA ALA A 194 17.14 -25.41 4.89
C ALA A 194 16.36 -24.64 5.99
N PRO A 195 16.87 -23.49 6.47
CA PRO A 195 16.15 -22.70 7.45
C PRO A 195 14.89 -22.08 6.85
N PRO A 196 13.83 -21.87 7.64
CA PRO A 196 12.66 -21.13 7.19
C PRO A 196 12.94 -19.64 6.91
N ARG A 197 14.01 -19.09 7.51
CA ARG A 197 14.45 -17.70 7.32
C ARG A 197 15.91 -17.53 7.73
N ILE A 198 16.61 -16.62 7.05
CA ILE A 198 17.94 -16.12 7.45
C ILE A 198 17.85 -14.63 7.77
N ASP A 199 18.60 -14.20 8.77
CA ASP A 199 18.77 -12.80 9.14
C ASP A 199 20.24 -12.43 9.19
N PHE A 200 20.68 -11.56 8.27
CA PHE A 200 22.02 -11.02 8.25
C PHE A 200 22.05 -9.73 9.08
N LEU A 201 22.83 -9.75 10.15
CA LEU A 201 22.94 -8.67 11.13
C LEU A 201 24.24 -7.91 10.91
N LEU A 202 24.16 -6.59 10.72
CA LEU A 202 25.35 -5.74 10.78
C LEU A 202 25.92 -5.78 12.21
N PRO A 203 27.24 -5.90 12.39
CA PRO A 203 27.87 -5.77 13.70
C PRO A 203 27.44 -4.47 14.38
N HIS A 204 27.20 -4.50 15.69
CA HIS A 204 26.96 -3.25 16.40
C HIS A 204 28.23 -2.41 16.37
N ALA A 205 28.08 -1.14 15.99
CA ALA A 205 29.16 -0.17 15.91
C ALA A 205 28.59 1.22 16.14
N THR A 206 29.45 2.18 16.46
CA THR A 206 29.10 3.59 16.63
C THR A 206 30.13 4.46 15.91
N TRP A 207 29.95 5.77 15.86
CA TRP A 207 31.02 6.63 15.33
C TRP A 207 32.24 6.69 16.24
N ASP A 208 32.06 6.46 17.54
CA ASP A 208 33.15 6.42 18.51
C ASP A 208 33.94 5.11 18.42
N THR A 209 33.26 4.01 18.09
CA THR A 209 33.84 2.69 17.82
C THR A 209 33.34 2.21 16.46
N PRO A 210 33.96 2.69 15.35
CA PRO A 210 33.49 2.40 14.00
C PRO A 210 33.67 0.92 13.63
N PRO A 211 32.85 0.41 12.69
CA PRO A 211 32.94 -0.98 12.26
C PRO A 211 34.27 -1.26 11.55
N ALA A 212 34.72 -2.51 11.61
CA ALA A 212 35.94 -2.94 10.94
C ALA A 212 35.80 -2.78 9.42
N ARG A 213 36.81 -2.16 8.79
CA ARG A 213 36.88 -1.98 7.32
C ARG A 213 38.30 -2.27 6.83
N PRO A 214 38.64 -3.55 6.54
CA PRO A 214 40.00 -3.93 6.16
C PRO A 214 40.59 -3.11 5.01
N ASP A 215 39.76 -2.79 4.00
CA ASP A 215 40.19 -2.05 2.81
C ASP A 215 39.81 -0.56 2.83
N SER A 216 39.34 -0.05 3.98
CA SER A 216 38.81 1.33 4.13
C SER A 216 37.67 1.69 3.17
N SER A 217 37.08 0.71 2.47
CA SER A 217 35.94 0.96 1.57
C SER A 217 34.72 1.45 2.38
N PRO A 218 34.11 2.58 1.98
CA PRO A 218 32.93 3.12 2.65
C PRO A 218 31.68 2.25 2.44
N THR A 219 31.71 1.32 1.49
CA THR A 219 30.57 0.45 1.10
C THR A 219 30.86 -1.04 1.27
N ALA A 220 31.93 -1.42 1.97
CA ALA A 220 32.35 -2.82 2.09
C ALA A 220 31.25 -3.78 2.59
N TYR A 221 30.41 -3.34 3.53
CA TYR A 221 29.29 -4.16 4.02
C TYR A 221 28.17 -4.25 2.99
N ALA A 222 27.92 -3.17 2.24
CA ALA A 222 26.97 -3.21 1.12
C ALA A 222 27.45 -4.15 0.02
N ASP A 223 28.73 -4.10 -0.35
CA ASP A 223 29.30 -4.95 -1.39
C ASP A 223 29.19 -6.44 -0.99
N TRP A 224 29.47 -6.76 0.27
CA TRP A 224 29.28 -8.10 0.85
C TRP A 224 27.81 -8.54 0.77
N LEU A 225 26.89 -7.71 1.23
CA LEU A 225 25.45 -8.02 1.24
C LEU A 225 24.84 -8.10 -0.17
N LEU A 226 25.33 -7.29 -1.12
CA LEU A 226 24.89 -7.34 -2.51
C LEU A 226 25.38 -8.60 -3.22
N ALA A 227 26.58 -9.10 -2.90
CA ALA A 227 27.03 -10.41 -3.38
C ALA A 227 26.11 -11.54 -2.87
N VAL A 228 25.70 -11.47 -1.60
CA VAL A 228 24.69 -12.40 -1.05
C VAL A 228 23.34 -12.23 -1.76
N PHE A 229 22.89 -11.00 -2.00
CA PHE A 229 21.63 -10.72 -2.69
C PHE A 229 21.61 -11.29 -4.11
N ASP A 230 22.72 -11.14 -4.85
CA ASP A 230 22.88 -11.69 -6.20
C ASP A 230 22.79 -13.23 -6.18
N ARG A 231 23.49 -13.86 -5.23
CA ARG A 231 23.43 -15.31 -5.03
C ARG A 231 22.02 -15.81 -4.65
N TRP A 232 21.38 -15.14 -3.70
CA TRP A 232 20.03 -15.43 -3.22
C TRP A 232 18.99 -15.31 -4.34
N SER A 233 19.06 -14.22 -5.10
CA SER A 233 18.15 -13.96 -6.24
C SER A 233 18.33 -14.98 -7.36
N ALA A 234 19.58 -15.35 -7.69
CA ALA A 234 19.87 -16.39 -8.68
C ALA A 234 19.32 -17.77 -8.28
N GLY A 235 19.21 -18.04 -6.97
CA GLY A 235 18.56 -19.24 -6.42
C GLY A 235 17.04 -19.16 -6.32
N GLY A 236 16.40 -18.11 -6.88
CA GLY A 236 14.96 -17.90 -6.84
C GLY A 236 14.42 -17.38 -5.50
N GLY A 237 15.29 -16.99 -4.56
CA GLY A 237 14.89 -16.48 -3.25
C GLY A 237 14.19 -17.51 -2.36
N THR A 238 14.48 -18.80 -2.53
CA THR A 238 13.76 -19.92 -1.88
C THR A 238 13.79 -19.89 -0.34
N VAL A 239 14.90 -19.42 0.25
CA VAL A 239 14.99 -19.16 1.70
C VAL A 239 14.83 -17.64 1.92
N PRO A 240 13.77 -17.19 2.60
CA PRO A 240 13.58 -15.77 2.94
C PRO A 240 14.78 -15.16 3.69
N VAL A 241 15.23 -13.99 3.25
CA VAL A 241 16.25 -13.19 3.94
C VAL A 241 15.61 -11.89 4.44
N ARG A 242 15.45 -11.75 5.77
CA ARG A 242 14.67 -10.65 6.39
C ARG A 242 15.15 -9.26 5.99
N LEU A 243 16.46 -9.07 5.90
CA LEU A 243 17.08 -7.81 5.48
C LEU A 243 16.64 -7.42 4.06
N PHE A 244 16.71 -8.35 3.11
CA PHE A 244 16.35 -8.11 1.71
C PHE A 244 14.85 -7.93 1.54
N GLU A 245 14.03 -8.72 2.22
CA GLU A 245 12.57 -8.53 2.24
C GLU A 245 12.19 -7.14 2.77
N SER A 246 12.89 -6.64 3.80
CA SER A 246 12.65 -5.30 4.34
C SER A 246 13.00 -4.21 3.32
N VAL A 247 14.13 -4.35 2.61
CA VAL A 247 14.52 -3.40 1.56
C VAL A 247 13.54 -3.46 0.38
N LEU A 248 13.18 -4.64 -0.10
CA LEU A 248 12.22 -4.82 -1.21
C LEU A 248 10.83 -4.28 -0.85
N SER A 249 10.31 -4.62 0.34
CA SER A 249 9.02 -4.14 0.85
C SER A 249 9.02 -2.61 0.93
N THR A 250 10.03 -2.02 1.57
CA THR A 250 10.11 -0.55 1.68
C THR A 250 10.24 0.11 0.31
N LEU A 251 11.05 -0.41 -0.62
CA LEU A 251 11.13 0.13 -1.98
C LEU A 251 9.79 0.08 -2.73
N ALA A 252 8.99 -0.95 -2.50
CA ALA A 252 7.65 -1.11 -3.08
C ALA A 252 6.57 -0.23 -2.42
N GLY A 253 6.84 0.37 -1.25
CA GLY A 253 5.85 1.18 -0.51
C GLY A 253 5.41 0.58 0.82
N GLY A 254 5.73 -0.70 1.06
CA GLY A 254 5.39 -1.43 2.27
C GLY A 254 6.26 -1.11 3.49
N PRO A 255 5.97 -1.74 4.65
CA PRO A 255 6.71 -1.55 5.89
C PRO A 255 8.06 -2.28 5.90
N SER A 256 8.95 -1.90 6.80
CA SER A 256 10.14 -2.69 7.14
C SER A 256 9.77 -3.86 8.06
N LEU A 257 10.52 -4.96 7.99
CA LEU A 257 10.35 -6.15 8.86
C LEU A 257 11.40 -6.19 9.99
N THR A 258 12.10 -5.09 10.23
CA THR A 258 13.14 -4.94 11.25
C THR A 258 13.22 -3.50 11.76
N GLU A 259 13.55 -3.30 13.04
CA GLU A 259 13.86 -1.97 13.61
C GLU A 259 15.15 -1.37 13.01
N SER A 260 16.03 -2.20 12.44
CA SER A 260 17.31 -1.71 11.88
C SER A 260 17.15 -0.91 10.58
N LEU A 261 15.97 -0.99 9.95
CA LEU A 261 15.64 -0.35 8.67
C LEU A 261 14.24 0.26 8.73
N GLY A 262 14.00 1.27 7.90
CA GLY A 262 12.71 1.93 7.78
C GLY A 262 12.38 2.91 8.91
N LEU A 263 11.25 3.59 8.75
CA LEU A 263 10.82 4.68 9.66
C LEU A 263 9.70 4.25 10.63
N ALA A 264 9.40 2.95 10.70
CA ALA A 264 8.41 2.42 11.63
C ALA A 264 8.83 2.73 13.08
N PRO A 265 7.90 3.12 13.95
CA PRO A 265 8.23 3.42 15.34
C PRO A 265 8.69 2.14 16.05
N ALA A 266 9.74 2.25 16.86
CA ALA A 266 10.16 1.14 17.71
C ALA A 266 9.09 0.83 18.78
N ASP A 267 8.62 -0.41 18.84
CA ASP A 267 7.60 -0.90 19.77
C ASP A 267 8.13 -2.04 20.65
N LEU A 268 9.43 -1.96 20.98
CA LEU A 268 10.17 -2.92 21.79
C LEU A 268 10.67 -2.35 23.13
N VAL A 269 10.55 -3.18 24.17
CA VAL A 269 11.13 -2.97 25.50
C VAL A 269 11.93 -4.20 25.94
N VAL A 270 13.03 -4.00 26.67
CA VAL A 270 13.82 -5.08 27.25
C VAL A 270 13.45 -5.21 28.73
N VAL A 271 13.27 -6.44 29.19
CA VAL A 271 13.12 -6.77 30.62
C VAL A 271 14.34 -7.55 31.04
N GLU A 272 15.11 -7.01 31.98
CA GLU A 272 16.33 -7.61 32.49
C GLU A 272 16.06 -8.69 33.55
N THR A 273 17.08 -9.48 33.90
CA THR A 273 16.94 -10.59 34.85
C THR A 273 16.52 -10.17 36.27
N ASP A 274 16.74 -8.90 36.63
CA ASP A 274 16.32 -8.31 37.90
C ASP A 274 14.97 -7.59 37.81
N GLY A 275 14.31 -7.59 36.66
CA GLY A 275 13.04 -6.89 36.42
C GLY A 275 13.21 -5.43 35.98
N ALA A 276 14.43 -4.93 35.79
CA ALA A 276 14.64 -3.60 35.23
C ALA A 276 14.08 -3.53 33.79
N LEU A 277 13.44 -2.40 33.47
CA LEU A 277 12.90 -2.11 32.15
C LEU A 277 13.92 -1.24 31.40
N GLU A 278 14.44 -1.75 30.29
CA GLU A 278 15.43 -1.06 29.47
C GLU A 278 14.88 -0.74 28.08
N GLN A 279 15.53 0.23 27.42
CA GLN A 279 15.41 0.41 25.98
C GLN A 279 16.04 -0.80 25.24
N VAL A 280 16.09 -0.75 23.91
CA VAL A 280 16.69 -1.82 23.11
C VAL A 280 18.13 -2.11 23.51
N ASP A 281 18.50 -3.39 23.63
CA ASP A 281 19.81 -3.84 24.09
C ASP A 281 20.97 -3.29 23.28
N SER A 282 20.78 -3.06 21.97
CA SER A 282 21.85 -2.57 21.11
C SER A 282 22.48 -1.26 21.64
N LEU A 283 21.70 -0.43 22.37
CA LEU A 283 22.18 0.81 22.98
C LEU A 283 23.37 0.61 23.93
N LYS A 284 23.54 -0.59 24.51
CA LYS A 284 24.71 -0.98 25.31
C LYS A 284 26.05 -0.86 24.57
N SER A 285 26.00 -0.72 23.24
CA SER A 285 27.18 -0.42 22.41
C SER A 285 27.58 1.05 22.39
N ALA A 286 26.70 1.96 22.81
CA ALA A 286 26.94 3.40 22.73
C ALA A 286 27.82 3.90 23.88
N TYR A 287 27.40 3.65 25.11
CA TYR A 287 28.10 4.02 26.34
C TYR A 287 27.51 3.24 27.52
N ASP A 288 28.20 3.21 28.66
CA ASP A 288 27.73 2.54 29.87
C ASP A 288 26.42 3.13 30.38
N GLY A 289 25.41 2.30 30.59
CA GLY A 289 24.06 2.70 31.03
C GLY A 289 23.17 3.29 29.93
N ALA A 290 23.57 3.27 28.66
CA ALA A 290 22.79 3.86 27.55
C ALA A 290 21.37 3.29 27.38
N ALA A 291 21.17 2.01 27.73
CA ALA A 291 19.88 1.35 27.63
C ALA A 291 18.96 1.63 28.84
N ALA A 292 19.50 2.11 29.96
CA ALA A 292 18.74 2.24 31.21
C ALA A 292 17.61 3.27 31.07
N THR A 293 16.43 2.94 31.62
CA THR A 293 15.30 3.88 31.74
C THR A 293 15.09 4.36 33.19
N GLY A 294 15.63 3.63 34.16
CA GLY A 294 15.36 3.84 35.58
C GLY A 294 14.06 3.20 36.08
N PHE A 295 13.32 2.48 35.22
CA PHE A 295 12.07 1.80 35.56
C PHE A 295 12.25 0.30 35.81
N ASP A 296 11.27 -0.30 36.48
CA ASP A 296 11.19 -1.74 36.77
C ASP A 296 9.74 -2.25 36.69
N VAL A 297 9.58 -3.56 36.49
CA VAL A 297 8.26 -4.21 36.37
C VAL A 297 7.44 -4.20 37.66
N PHE A 298 8.09 -4.00 38.81
CA PHE A 298 7.44 -4.09 40.11
C PHE A 298 6.60 -2.83 40.38
N THR A 299 7.15 -1.67 40.04
CA THR A 299 6.58 -0.37 40.40
C THR A 299 6.04 0.42 39.22
N HIS A 300 6.44 0.10 37.98
CA HIS A 300 6.08 0.86 36.79
C HIS A 300 5.27 0.05 35.78
N THR A 301 4.40 0.74 35.06
CA THR A 301 3.65 0.24 33.91
C THR A 301 4.50 0.32 32.63
N LEU A 302 4.16 -0.50 31.63
CA LEU A 302 4.81 -0.41 30.31
C LEU A 302 4.49 0.90 29.59
N ASP A 303 3.36 1.55 29.89
CA ASP A 303 3.02 2.86 29.33
C ASP A 303 3.90 4.00 29.86
N GLU A 304 4.30 3.94 31.13
CA GLU A 304 5.28 4.88 31.70
C GLU A 304 6.63 4.73 30.99
N VAL A 305 7.05 3.50 30.72
CA VAL A 305 8.28 3.23 29.95
C VAL A 305 8.14 3.70 28.50
N ALA A 306 6.98 3.48 27.86
CA ALA A 306 6.71 3.96 26.49
C ALA A 306 6.73 5.50 26.39
N ALA A 307 6.46 6.20 27.49
CA ALA A 307 6.57 7.65 27.60
C ALA A 307 8.02 8.15 27.85
N HIS A 308 8.97 7.25 28.17
CA HIS A 308 10.37 7.61 28.43
C HIS A 308 10.98 8.39 27.24
N PRO A 309 11.70 9.51 27.47
CA PRO A 309 12.26 10.32 26.39
C PRO A 309 13.14 9.56 25.40
N GLY A 310 13.95 8.62 25.87
CA GLY A 310 14.79 7.76 25.02
C GLY A 310 13.99 6.80 24.15
N VAL A 311 12.89 6.23 24.67
CA VAL A 311 11.98 5.39 23.88
C VAL A 311 11.26 6.23 22.84
N ARG A 312 10.71 7.38 23.27
CA ARG A 312 10.00 8.31 22.38
C ARG A 312 10.90 8.87 21.29
N ALA A 313 12.21 8.99 21.50
CA ALA A 313 13.14 9.42 20.46
C ALA A 313 13.15 8.46 19.26
N ARG A 314 13.02 7.15 19.49
CA ARG A 314 12.96 6.09 18.45
C ARG A 314 11.58 5.90 17.83
N GLN A 315 10.54 6.52 18.39
CA GLN A 315 9.16 6.44 17.89
C GLN A 315 8.74 7.67 17.06
N ARG A 316 9.67 8.59 16.80
CA ARG A 316 9.41 9.85 16.05
C ARG A 316 9.45 9.69 14.53
N GLY A 317 9.79 8.50 14.01
CA GLY A 317 9.99 8.25 12.59
C GLY A 317 10.97 9.27 11.99
N LEU A 318 10.57 9.91 10.88
CA LEU A 318 11.41 10.87 10.17
C LEU A 318 11.80 12.09 11.03
N ALA A 319 10.95 12.54 11.96
CA ALA A 319 11.29 13.66 12.83
C ALA A 319 12.39 13.32 13.85
N GLY A 320 12.68 12.03 14.05
CA GLY A 320 13.71 11.51 14.96
C GLY A 320 15.07 11.25 14.31
N VAL A 321 15.22 11.50 13.00
CA VAL A 321 16.50 11.33 12.28
C VAL A 321 17.19 12.67 12.02
N SER A 322 18.50 12.62 11.77
CA SER A 322 19.34 13.80 11.56
C SER A 322 18.85 14.68 10.39
N GLY A 323 19.28 15.94 10.37
CA GLY A 323 19.00 16.86 9.26
C GLY A 323 19.44 16.32 7.90
N THR A 324 20.55 15.57 7.85
CA THR A 324 21.03 14.89 6.64
C THR A 324 20.06 13.80 6.20
N CYS A 325 19.63 12.92 7.12
CA CYS A 325 18.70 11.85 6.82
C CYS A 325 17.34 12.38 6.35
N ARG A 326 16.83 13.47 6.92
CA ARG A 326 15.54 14.07 6.53
C ARG A 326 15.48 14.55 5.07
N ARG A 327 16.64 14.78 4.44
CA ARG A 327 16.77 15.18 3.03
C ARG A 327 17.25 14.04 2.13
N CYS A 328 17.49 12.85 2.69
CA CYS A 328 18.06 11.73 1.96
C CYS A 328 16.98 10.95 1.19
N PRO A 329 17.13 10.72 -0.12
CA PRO A 329 16.14 10.00 -0.94
C PRO A 329 15.83 8.57 -0.48
N VAL A 330 16.78 7.89 0.18
CA VAL A 330 16.61 6.49 0.65
C VAL A 330 16.16 6.38 2.11
N VAL A 331 15.93 7.50 2.81
CA VAL A 331 15.64 7.50 4.26
C VAL A 331 14.41 6.67 4.63
N ARG A 332 13.44 6.54 3.73
CA ARG A 332 12.24 5.73 3.96
C ARG A 332 12.57 4.25 4.07
N SER A 333 13.59 3.78 3.35
CA SER A 333 14.05 2.40 3.39
C SER A 333 15.11 2.19 4.47
N CYS A 334 16.08 3.11 4.64
CA CYS A 334 17.13 2.92 5.64
C CYS A 334 16.73 3.32 7.07
N GLY A 335 15.78 4.24 7.25
CA GLY A 335 15.39 4.75 8.57
C GLY A 335 16.44 5.61 9.28
N GLY A 336 17.54 5.97 8.60
CA GLY A 336 18.75 6.47 9.25
C GLY A 336 19.63 5.38 9.88
N GLY A 337 19.31 4.09 9.64
CA GLY A 337 19.91 2.93 10.27
C GLY A 337 19.45 2.72 11.71
N LEU A 338 19.91 1.63 12.33
CA LEU A 338 19.62 1.33 13.74
C LEU A 338 20.05 2.51 14.62
N TYR A 339 19.19 2.90 15.57
CA TYR A 339 19.38 4.10 16.40
C TYR A 339 20.76 4.15 17.08
N THR A 340 21.20 3.03 17.65
CA THR A 340 22.52 2.85 18.27
C THR A 340 23.67 3.21 17.33
N HIS A 341 23.57 2.86 16.04
CA HIS A 341 24.64 3.08 15.05
C HIS A 341 24.86 4.56 14.73
N ARG A 342 23.99 5.46 15.23
CA ARG A 342 24.09 6.91 15.06
C ARG A 342 24.86 7.60 16.18
N TYR A 343 25.26 6.87 17.23
CA TYR A 343 25.92 7.47 18.37
C TYR A 343 27.31 8.01 18.02
N ARG A 344 27.60 9.25 18.45
CA ARG A 344 28.90 9.91 18.40
C ARG A 344 29.04 10.84 19.61
N ALA A 345 30.13 10.79 20.36
CA ALA A 345 30.44 11.85 21.32
C ALA A 345 31.02 13.08 20.56
N PRO A 346 30.49 14.32 20.74
CA PRO A 346 29.51 14.80 21.73
C PRO A 346 28.05 14.92 21.24
N ASP A 347 27.79 14.65 19.97
CA ASP A 347 26.52 14.94 19.28
C ASP A 347 25.37 13.95 19.63
N GLY A 348 25.67 12.93 20.42
CA GLY A 348 24.73 11.89 20.81
C GLY A 348 24.24 11.11 19.59
N PHE A 349 22.93 10.93 19.48
CA PHE A 349 22.31 10.13 18.41
C PHE A 349 21.87 10.96 17.19
N ASP A 350 22.05 12.28 17.13
CA ASP A 350 21.56 13.12 16.01
C ASP A 350 22.46 13.09 14.75
N ASN A 351 23.03 11.93 14.45
CA ASN A 351 23.90 11.72 13.30
C ASN A 351 23.27 10.72 12.31
N PRO A 352 23.73 10.67 11.05
CA PRO A 352 23.55 9.49 10.21
C PRO A 352 24.17 8.25 10.88
N SER A 353 23.69 7.05 10.52
CA SER A 353 24.33 5.81 10.95
C SER A 353 25.80 5.74 10.52
N VAL A 354 26.65 5.09 11.30
CA VAL A 354 28.04 4.74 10.91
C VAL A 354 28.10 3.83 9.68
N TYR A 355 26.97 3.21 9.31
CA TYR A 355 26.77 2.44 8.08
C TYR A 355 26.04 3.23 6.98
N CYS A 356 25.95 4.57 7.07
CA CYS A 356 25.13 5.35 6.13
C CYS A 356 25.46 5.10 4.66
N ALA A 357 26.74 5.08 4.29
CA ALA A 357 27.18 4.80 2.92
C ALA A 357 26.85 3.37 2.49
N ASP A 358 27.02 2.38 3.37
CA ASP A 358 26.64 1.00 3.08
C ASP A 358 25.13 0.85 2.87
N LEU A 359 24.32 1.43 3.76
CA LEU A 359 22.86 1.34 3.66
C LEU A 359 22.35 1.98 2.37
N GLU A 360 22.87 3.14 1.99
CA GLU A 360 22.54 3.80 0.72
C GLU A 360 22.93 2.94 -0.49
N ALA A 361 24.16 2.43 -0.51
CA ALA A 361 24.65 1.57 -1.59
C ALA A 361 23.86 0.25 -1.69
N LEU A 362 23.52 -0.36 -0.56
CA LEU A 362 22.70 -1.57 -0.51
C LEU A 362 21.30 -1.31 -1.09
N ILE A 363 20.63 -0.25 -0.65
CA ILE A 363 19.25 0.05 -1.08
C ILE A 363 19.20 0.36 -2.58
N HIS A 364 20.08 1.23 -3.08
CA HIS A 364 20.18 1.50 -4.52
C HIS A 364 20.60 0.25 -5.31
N GLY A 365 21.52 -0.55 -4.75
CA GLY A 365 22.00 -1.78 -5.35
C GLY A 365 20.91 -2.84 -5.51
N VAL A 366 20.06 -3.01 -4.48
CA VAL A 366 18.88 -3.89 -4.51
C VAL A 366 17.82 -3.34 -5.45
N GLU A 367 17.50 -2.04 -5.39
CA GLU A 367 16.53 -1.41 -6.29
C GLU A 367 16.90 -1.64 -7.76
N LYS A 368 18.17 -1.42 -8.13
CA LYS A 368 18.64 -1.62 -9.49
C LYS A 368 18.48 -3.07 -9.96
N ARG A 369 18.77 -4.05 -9.09
CA ARG A 369 18.68 -5.48 -9.40
C ARG A 369 17.23 -5.98 -9.46
N ALA A 370 16.38 -5.44 -8.60
CA ALA A 370 14.97 -5.82 -8.49
C ALA A 370 14.02 -4.91 -9.28
N ALA A 371 14.52 -3.97 -10.10
CA ALA A 371 13.72 -2.97 -10.78
C ALA A 371 12.56 -3.57 -11.60
N GLY A 372 12.76 -4.72 -12.24
CA GLY A 372 11.71 -5.42 -12.99
C GLY A 372 10.62 -6.03 -12.11
N ALA A 373 10.95 -6.45 -10.88
CA ALA A 373 10.00 -7.03 -9.93
C ALA A 373 9.30 -5.97 -9.07
N LEU A 374 9.97 -4.84 -8.80
CA LEU A 374 9.45 -3.75 -7.97
C LEU A 374 8.50 -2.80 -8.72
N VAL A 375 8.47 -2.87 -10.05
CA VAL A 375 7.61 -2.04 -10.89
C VAL A 375 6.48 -2.93 -11.44
N PRO A 376 5.23 -2.75 -10.97
CA PRO A 376 4.09 -3.46 -11.53
C PRO A 376 3.95 -3.20 -13.03
N PRO A 377 3.60 -4.22 -13.85
CA PRO A 377 3.43 -4.05 -15.30
C PRO A 377 2.46 -2.93 -15.67
N ALA A 378 1.40 -2.72 -14.87
CA ALA A 378 0.42 -1.65 -15.04
C ALA A 378 1.03 -0.24 -15.13
N VAL A 379 2.19 0.00 -14.50
CA VAL A 379 2.89 1.29 -14.56
C VAL A 379 3.50 1.56 -15.93
N THR A 380 3.89 0.52 -16.65
CA THR A 380 4.64 0.61 -17.91
C THR A 380 3.86 0.17 -19.14
N ASP A 381 2.78 -0.59 -18.98
CA ASP A 381 1.96 -1.12 -20.05
C ASP A 381 0.47 -0.75 -19.83
N PRO A 382 -0.13 0.06 -20.73
CA PRO A 382 -1.56 0.37 -20.68
C PRO A 382 -2.46 -0.87 -20.74
N GLY A 383 -2.04 -1.92 -21.45
CA GLY A 383 -2.80 -3.19 -21.52
C GLY A 383 -2.85 -3.89 -20.18
N ALA A 384 -1.71 -4.00 -19.49
CA ALA A 384 -1.65 -4.50 -18.12
C ALA A 384 -2.48 -3.66 -17.14
N LEU A 385 -2.47 -2.32 -17.25
CA LEU A 385 -3.32 -1.46 -16.41
C LEU A 385 -4.81 -1.77 -16.60
N LEU A 386 -5.27 -1.93 -17.85
CA LEU A 386 -6.65 -2.30 -18.15
C LEU A 386 -7.00 -3.68 -17.57
N ALA A 387 -6.11 -4.66 -17.70
CA ALA A 387 -6.31 -6.00 -17.15
C ALA A 387 -6.42 -5.98 -15.61
N GLU A 388 -5.51 -5.30 -14.91
CA GLU A 388 -5.56 -5.15 -13.45
C GLU A 388 -6.82 -4.40 -12.99
N GLN A 389 -7.24 -3.37 -13.73
CA GLN A 389 -8.49 -2.67 -13.47
C GLN A 389 -9.71 -3.59 -13.65
N HIS A 390 -9.71 -4.48 -14.64
CA HIS A 390 -10.76 -5.48 -14.79
C HIS A 390 -10.77 -6.50 -13.65
N GLU A 391 -9.61 -7.03 -13.25
CA GLU A 391 -9.49 -7.95 -12.12
C GLU A 391 -9.95 -7.31 -10.82
N LEU A 392 -9.60 -6.04 -10.59
CA LEU A 392 -10.08 -5.30 -9.44
C LEU A 392 -11.62 -5.17 -9.47
N THR A 393 -12.26 -5.04 -10.64
CA THR A 393 -13.74 -4.96 -10.75
C THR A 393 -14.35 -6.32 -10.45
N ARG A 394 -13.73 -7.40 -10.95
CA ARG A 394 -14.12 -8.78 -10.65
C ARG A 394 -14.04 -9.07 -9.15
N ALA A 395 -12.96 -8.64 -8.50
CA ALA A 395 -12.77 -8.79 -7.06
C ALA A 395 -13.84 -8.04 -6.24
N LEU A 396 -14.23 -6.83 -6.67
CA LEU A 396 -15.34 -6.11 -6.02
C LEU A 396 -16.68 -6.83 -6.20
N LEU A 397 -16.95 -7.38 -7.39
CA LEU A 397 -18.19 -8.13 -7.65
C LEU A 397 -18.25 -9.40 -6.77
N ALA A 398 -17.13 -10.11 -6.61
CA ALA A 398 -17.02 -11.23 -5.69
C ALA A 398 -17.17 -10.82 -4.21
N SER A 399 -16.58 -9.67 -3.82
CA SER A 399 -16.78 -9.11 -2.48
C SER A 399 -18.25 -8.75 -2.23
N LEU A 400 -18.95 -8.17 -3.22
CA LEU A 400 -20.39 -7.89 -3.09
C LEU A 400 -21.20 -9.18 -2.86
N HIS A 401 -20.87 -10.27 -3.56
CA HIS A 401 -21.52 -11.57 -3.31
C HIS A 401 -21.33 -12.04 -1.86
N ARG A 402 -20.10 -11.96 -1.33
CA ARG A 402 -19.81 -12.32 0.07
C ARG A 402 -20.55 -11.42 1.06
N GLU A 403 -20.48 -10.11 0.87
CA GLU A 403 -21.12 -9.13 1.75
C GLU A 403 -22.64 -9.24 1.75
N LEU A 404 -23.26 -9.62 0.63
CA LEU A 404 -24.70 -9.84 0.61
C LEU A 404 -25.13 -10.98 1.53
N ASP A 405 -24.31 -12.02 1.69
CA ASP A 405 -24.56 -13.14 2.60
C ASP A 405 -26.00 -13.70 2.47
N GLY A 406 -26.40 -14.01 1.23
CA GLY A 406 -27.74 -14.53 0.91
C GLY A 406 -28.89 -13.51 0.92
N ARG A 407 -28.68 -12.27 1.41
CA ARG A 407 -29.74 -11.22 1.49
C ARG A 407 -30.32 -10.80 0.13
N GLY A 408 -29.61 -11.08 -0.98
CA GLY A 408 -30.07 -10.81 -2.34
C GLY A 408 -31.16 -11.77 -2.86
N GLY A 409 -31.40 -12.89 -2.17
CA GLY A 409 -32.44 -13.86 -2.49
C GLY A 409 -32.32 -14.51 -3.89
N ALA A 410 -33.42 -15.06 -4.38
CA ALA A 410 -33.42 -15.85 -5.61
C ALA A 410 -33.03 -15.07 -6.89
N VAL A 411 -33.27 -13.75 -6.91
CA VAL A 411 -32.91 -12.88 -8.03
C VAL A 411 -31.38 -12.79 -8.15
N TRP A 412 -30.71 -12.50 -7.02
CA TRP A 412 -29.26 -12.46 -6.97
C TRP A 412 -28.64 -13.83 -7.28
N GLU A 413 -29.14 -14.92 -6.69
CA GLU A 413 -28.60 -16.27 -6.91
C GLU A 413 -28.70 -16.74 -8.37
N ARG A 414 -29.73 -16.32 -9.11
CA ARG A 414 -29.82 -16.57 -10.56
C ARG A 414 -28.78 -15.75 -11.32
N ALA A 415 -28.66 -14.46 -11.02
CA ALA A 415 -27.73 -13.57 -11.68
C ALA A 415 -26.27 -13.96 -11.40
N TRP A 416 -25.94 -14.30 -10.17
CA TRP A 416 -24.62 -14.73 -9.75
C TRP A 416 -24.19 -16.03 -10.46
N ARG A 417 -25.04 -17.05 -10.48
CA ARG A 417 -24.76 -18.29 -11.23
C ARG A 417 -24.55 -18.03 -12.72
N LEU A 418 -25.32 -17.12 -13.31
CA LEU A 418 -25.14 -16.71 -14.69
C LEU A 418 -23.80 -15.98 -14.89
N ALA A 419 -23.43 -15.05 -13.99
CA ALA A 419 -22.14 -14.38 -14.05
C ALA A 419 -20.98 -15.38 -13.98
N VAL A 420 -21.02 -16.33 -13.04
CA VAL A 420 -20.01 -17.42 -12.94
C VAL A 420 -19.98 -18.28 -14.20
N ALA A 421 -21.13 -18.57 -14.81
CA ALA A 421 -21.18 -19.35 -16.06
C ALA A 421 -20.66 -18.58 -17.29
N LEU A 422 -20.63 -17.24 -17.22
CA LEU A 422 -20.13 -16.35 -18.27
C LEU A 422 -18.70 -15.86 -17.99
N ASP A 423 -18.03 -16.43 -16.99
CA ASP A 423 -16.68 -16.03 -16.61
C ASP A 423 -15.69 -16.27 -17.78
N GLY A 424 -14.98 -15.21 -18.16
CA GLY A 424 -14.32 -15.11 -19.47
C GLY A 424 -15.35 -15.02 -20.62
N GLY A 425 -15.45 -13.86 -21.27
CA GLY A 425 -16.40 -13.64 -22.38
C GLY A 425 -17.34 -12.45 -22.14
N PRO A 426 -18.69 -12.58 -22.25
CA PRO A 426 -19.61 -11.45 -22.08
C PRO A 426 -19.49 -10.73 -20.73
N LEU A 427 -19.08 -11.44 -19.67
CA LEU A 427 -18.84 -10.84 -18.36
C LEU A 427 -17.73 -9.79 -18.40
N ASP A 428 -16.67 -10.00 -19.19
CA ASP A 428 -15.56 -9.04 -19.27
C ASP A 428 -16.03 -7.69 -19.83
N GLY A 429 -17.00 -7.69 -20.75
CA GLY A 429 -17.63 -6.47 -21.25
C GLY A 429 -18.39 -5.67 -20.16
N ILE A 430 -18.94 -6.35 -19.17
CA ILE A 430 -19.59 -5.71 -18.00
C ILE A 430 -18.52 -5.12 -17.09
N LEU A 431 -17.49 -5.91 -16.79
CA LEU A 431 -16.42 -5.52 -15.87
C LEU A 431 -15.58 -4.37 -16.42
N ALA A 432 -15.49 -4.27 -17.75
CA ALA A 432 -14.84 -3.17 -18.46
C ALA A 432 -15.67 -1.88 -18.48
N HIS A 433 -16.99 -1.93 -18.22
CA HIS A 433 -17.81 -0.72 -18.23
C HIS A 433 -17.52 0.15 -16.99
N PRO A 434 -17.11 1.42 -17.15
CA PRO A 434 -16.69 2.26 -16.03
C PRO A 434 -17.70 2.41 -14.89
N TYR A 435 -19.00 2.43 -15.18
CA TYR A 435 -20.02 2.60 -14.14
C TYR A 435 -20.35 1.32 -13.39
N THR A 436 -19.90 0.14 -13.86
CA THR A 436 -19.93 -1.10 -13.08
C THR A 436 -19.12 -0.92 -11.79
N ARG A 437 -17.93 -0.32 -11.89
CA ARG A 437 -17.08 0.03 -10.74
C ARG A 437 -17.81 0.95 -9.76
N THR A 438 -18.40 2.03 -10.27
CA THR A 438 -19.15 3.00 -9.45
C THR A 438 -20.29 2.32 -8.70
N TRP A 439 -21.07 1.50 -9.40
CA TRP A 439 -22.17 0.72 -8.84
C TRP A 439 -21.71 -0.19 -7.69
N LEU A 440 -20.65 -0.97 -7.92
CA LEU A 440 -20.10 -1.89 -6.93
C LEU A 440 -19.64 -1.15 -5.68
N HIS A 441 -18.86 -0.06 -5.83
CA HIS A 441 -18.42 0.73 -4.68
C HIS A 441 -19.58 1.34 -3.90
N HIS A 442 -20.54 1.97 -4.59
CA HIS A 442 -21.68 2.59 -3.92
C HIS A 442 -22.54 1.57 -3.15
N THR A 443 -22.69 0.37 -3.72
CA THR A 443 -23.47 -0.72 -3.11
C THR A 443 -22.74 -1.32 -1.91
N LEU A 444 -21.44 -1.60 -2.03
CA LEU A 444 -20.62 -2.10 -0.93
C LEU A 444 -20.57 -1.11 0.23
N ALA A 445 -20.37 0.18 -0.05
CA ALA A 445 -20.42 1.22 0.97
C ALA A 445 -21.81 1.28 1.64
N ALA A 446 -22.89 1.14 0.86
CA ALA A 446 -24.25 1.13 1.40
C ALA A 446 -24.52 -0.06 2.32
N LEU A 447 -24.00 -1.23 1.98
CA LEU A 447 -24.12 -2.44 2.79
C LEU A 447 -23.33 -2.30 4.10
N ALA A 448 -22.09 -1.79 4.03
CA ALA A 448 -21.26 -1.56 5.19
C ALA A 448 -21.87 -0.54 6.17
N GLU A 449 -22.50 0.51 5.64
CA GLU A 449 -23.19 1.54 6.43
C GLU A 449 -24.60 1.12 6.89
N GLY A 450 -25.10 -0.05 6.49
CA GLY A 450 -26.45 -0.51 6.83
C GLY A 450 -27.58 0.34 6.24
N ARG A 451 -27.34 1.01 5.11
CA ARG A 451 -28.32 1.94 4.51
C ARG A 451 -29.58 1.21 4.01
N PRO A 452 -30.78 1.77 4.24
CA PRO A 452 -32.01 1.24 3.63
C PRO A 452 -31.90 1.16 2.10
N GLY A 453 -32.27 0.02 1.53
CA GLY A 453 -32.21 -0.19 0.07
C GLY A 453 -30.84 -0.61 -0.48
N ALA A 454 -29.82 -0.80 0.36
CA ALA A 454 -28.51 -1.28 -0.09
C ALA A 454 -28.59 -2.61 -0.87
N VAL A 455 -29.41 -3.56 -0.41
CA VAL A 455 -29.67 -4.83 -1.10
C VAL A 455 -30.33 -4.61 -2.46
N ALA A 456 -31.27 -3.67 -2.56
CA ALA A 456 -31.92 -3.34 -3.84
C ALA A 456 -30.91 -2.78 -4.85
N GLY A 457 -29.90 -2.03 -4.39
CA GLY A 457 -28.78 -1.58 -5.21
C GLY A 457 -28.01 -2.73 -5.85
N ALA A 458 -27.82 -3.85 -5.14
CA ALA A 458 -27.14 -5.03 -5.70
C ALA A 458 -27.94 -5.73 -6.80
N LEU A 459 -29.27 -5.55 -6.85
CA LEU A 459 -30.14 -6.15 -7.87
C LEU A 459 -30.03 -5.48 -9.26
N ALA A 460 -29.00 -4.65 -9.48
CA ALA A 460 -28.64 -4.14 -10.80
C ALA A 460 -27.87 -5.16 -11.66
N LEU A 461 -27.24 -6.18 -11.06
CA LEU A 461 -26.45 -7.20 -11.78
C LEU A 461 -27.19 -7.84 -12.97
N PRO A 462 -28.48 -8.25 -12.86
CA PRO A 462 -29.23 -8.78 -14.01
C PRO A 462 -29.29 -7.82 -15.20
N SER A 463 -29.42 -6.51 -14.98
CA SER A 463 -29.45 -5.51 -16.06
C SER A 463 -28.13 -5.46 -16.82
N TYR A 464 -27.01 -5.54 -16.09
CA TYR A 464 -25.67 -5.60 -16.69
C TYR A 464 -25.47 -6.91 -17.49
N LEU A 465 -25.86 -8.05 -16.92
CA LEU A 465 -25.77 -9.36 -17.59
C LEU A 465 -26.62 -9.41 -18.86
N ALA A 466 -27.84 -8.87 -18.81
CA ALA A 466 -28.70 -8.77 -19.97
C ALA A 466 -28.08 -7.90 -21.06
N ALA A 467 -27.51 -6.75 -20.71
CA ALA A 467 -26.85 -5.87 -21.67
C ALA A 467 -25.64 -6.54 -22.35
N ALA A 468 -24.84 -7.28 -21.58
CA ALA A 468 -23.69 -8.00 -22.11
C ALA A 468 -24.08 -9.17 -23.03
N LEU A 469 -25.05 -9.98 -22.64
CA LEU A 469 -25.54 -11.08 -23.47
C LEU A 469 -26.16 -10.57 -24.76
N VAL A 470 -26.92 -9.46 -24.70
CA VAL A 470 -27.46 -8.80 -25.89
C VAL A 470 -26.34 -8.31 -26.80
N THR A 471 -25.29 -7.71 -26.25
CA THR A 471 -24.12 -7.24 -27.01
C THR A 471 -23.35 -8.40 -27.65
N ALA A 472 -23.22 -9.52 -26.94
CA ALA A 472 -22.56 -10.73 -27.42
C ALA A 472 -23.42 -11.56 -28.40
N GLY A 473 -24.70 -11.22 -28.57
CA GLY A 473 -25.65 -12.00 -29.38
C GLY A 473 -26.08 -13.33 -28.73
N GLU A 474 -25.81 -13.49 -27.43
CA GLU A 474 -26.09 -14.70 -26.67
C GLU A 474 -27.58 -14.79 -26.28
N ARG A 475 -28.22 -15.90 -26.63
CA ARG A 475 -29.69 -16.05 -26.56
C ARG A 475 -30.21 -16.45 -25.17
N THR A 476 -29.34 -16.55 -24.18
CA THR A 476 -29.72 -16.87 -22.81
C THR A 476 -30.65 -15.78 -22.25
N PRO A 477 -31.88 -16.10 -21.84
CA PRO A 477 -32.80 -15.12 -21.29
C PRO A 477 -32.36 -14.69 -19.88
N VAL A 478 -32.54 -13.41 -19.57
CA VAL A 478 -32.28 -12.83 -18.25
C VAL A 478 -33.53 -12.12 -17.74
N ALA A 479 -33.95 -12.43 -16.52
CA ALA A 479 -35.00 -11.69 -15.82
C ALA A 479 -34.41 -10.39 -15.27
N VAL A 480 -34.88 -9.26 -15.78
CA VAL A 480 -34.40 -7.91 -15.43
C VAL A 480 -35.51 -7.13 -14.76
N GLY A 481 -35.19 -6.51 -13.62
CA GLY A 481 -36.12 -5.61 -12.93
C GLY A 481 -36.35 -4.31 -13.71
N TYR A 482 -37.59 -3.85 -13.75
CA TYR A 482 -37.95 -2.51 -14.22
C TYR A 482 -38.70 -1.75 -13.12
N ALA A 483 -38.49 -0.43 -13.08
CA ALA A 483 -39.13 0.45 -12.10
C ALA A 483 -39.69 1.69 -12.80
N HIS A 484 -40.85 2.15 -12.35
CA HIS A 484 -41.57 3.27 -12.95
C HIS A 484 -41.80 3.11 -14.47
N GLY A 485 -42.10 1.89 -14.91
CA GLY A 485 -42.28 1.54 -16.31
C GLY A 485 -40.98 1.48 -17.13
N LEU A 486 -39.82 1.73 -16.53
CA LEU A 486 -38.54 1.83 -17.22
C LEU A 486 -37.64 0.63 -16.93
N LEU A 487 -37.27 -0.09 -17.99
CA LEU A 487 -36.22 -1.10 -17.99
C LEU A 487 -34.93 -0.45 -18.50
N ARG A 488 -33.85 -0.53 -17.71
CA ARG A 488 -32.54 0.03 -18.06
C ARG A 488 -31.55 -1.07 -18.34
N LEU A 489 -30.86 -0.98 -19.47
CA LEU A 489 -29.77 -1.87 -19.87
C LEU A 489 -28.50 -1.01 -20.00
N PRO A 490 -27.61 -1.03 -19.00
CA PRO A 490 -26.35 -0.29 -19.04
C PRO A 490 -25.62 -0.52 -20.36
N THR A 491 -24.93 0.49 -20.89
CA THR A 491 -24.27 0.50 -22.22
C THR A 491 -25.18 0.48 -23.45
N LEU A 492 -26.45 0.08 -23.33
CA LEU A 492 -27.38 -0.05 -24.47
C LEU A 492 -28.45 1.06 -24.50
N GLY A 493 -29.13 1.32 -23.38
CA GLY A 493 -30.21 2.30 -23.32
C GLY A 493 -31.31 1.98 -22.31
N GLU A 494 -32.43 2.69 -22.43
CA GLU A 494 -33.61 2.49 -21.61
C GLU A 494 -34.87 2.26 -22.46
N LEU A 495 -35.70 1.33 -22.01
CA LEU A 495 -36.93 0.92 -22.67
C LEU A 495 -38.13 1.15 -21.75
N ASP A 496 -39.15 1.81 -22.28
CA ASP A 496 -40.49 1.85 -21.70
C ASP A 496 -41.16 0.49 -21.90
N VAL A 497 -41.47 -0.18 -20.80
CA VAL A 497 -42.13 -1.48 -20.75
C VAL A 497 -43.51 -1.42 -20.10
N GLY A 498 -43.90 -0.30 -19.48
CA GLY A 498 -45.13 -0.16 -18.71
C GLY A 498 -45.43 1.24 -18.21
N GLY A 499 -46.56 1.42 -17.51
CA GLY A 499 -46.96 2.73 -16.99
C GLY A 499 -46.01 3.26 -15.89
N PRO A 500 -46.03 4.59 -15.59
CA PRO A 500 -45.09 5.22 -14.64
C PRO A 500 -45.17 4.73 -13.18
N ALA A 501 -46.26 4.06 -12.81
CA ALA A 501 -46.47 3.46 -11.49
C ALA A 501 -46.13 1.96 -11.45
N GLU A 502 -45.82 1.33 -12.58
CA GLU A 502 -45.56 -0.10 -12.67
C GLU A 502 -44.09 -0.43 -12.38
N SER A 503 -43.85 -1.47 -11.59
CA SER A 503 -42.53 -2.06 -11.37
C SER A 503 -42.68 -3.58 -11.39
N GLY A 504 -41.67 -4.30 -11.86
CA GLY A 504 -41.75 -5.75 -12.00
C GLY A 504 -40.51 -6.34 -12.65
N GLU A 505 -40.63 -7.56 -13.16
CA GLU A 505 -39.57 -8.23 -13.93
C GLU A 505 -40.00 -8.39 -15.40
N ALA A 506 -39.04 -8.25 -16.30
CA ALA A 506 -39.19 -8.58 -17.71
C ALA A 506 -38.05 -9.49 -18.17
N GLU A 507 -38.35 -10.46 -19.02
CA GLU A 507 -37.35 -11.32 -19.64
C GLU A 507 -36.73 -10.59 -20.83
N VAL A 508 -35.41 -10.43 -20.81
CA VAL A 508 -34.61 -9.85 -21.90
C VAL A 508 -33.80 -10.97 -22.56
N ARG A 509 -33.83 -11.04 -23.89
CA ARG A 509 -33.08 -12.04 -24.68
C ARG A 509 -32.55 -11.46 -25.98
N ALA A 510 -31.31 -11.78 -26.34
CA ALA A 510 -30.74 -11.40 -27.63
C ALA A 510 -31.50 -12.04 -28.80
N VAL A 511 -31.73 -11.28 -29.86
CA VAL A 511 -32.28 -11.75 -31.14
C VAL A 511 -31.46 -11.18 -32.29
N ALA A 512 -31.64 -11.69 -33.51
CA ALA A 512 -30.96 -11.13 -34.68
C ALA A 512 -31.23 -9.62 -34.81
N GLY A 513 -30.17 -8.81 -34.79
CA GLY A 513 -30.24 -7.35 -34.93
C GLY A 513 -30.68 -6.57 -33.68
N GLY A 514 -30.85 -7.20 -32.52
CA GLY A 514 -31.20 -6.51 -31.27
C GLY A 514 -31.63 -7.42 -30.14
N PHE A 515 -32.70 -7.08 -29.43
CA PHE A 515 -33.21 -7.87 -28.31
C PHE A 515 -34.74 -7.90 -28.26
N ALA A 516 -35.27 -8.93 -27.61
CA ALA A 516 -36.68 -9.05 -27.29
C ALA A 516 -36.89 -8.90 -25.78
N VAL A 517 -37.96 -8.19 -25.40
CA VAL A 517 -38.39 -8.01 -24.02
C VAL A 517 -39.80 -8.54 -23.85
N THR A 518 -40.00 -9.38 -22.83
CA THR A 518 -41.32 -9.93 -22.48
C THR A 518 -41.61 -9.65 -21.01
N ALA A 519 -42.58 -8.78 -20.73
CA ALA A 519 -43.08 -8.51 -19.39
C ALA A 519 -44.39 -9.29 -19.15
N ALA A 520 -44.68 -9.64 -17.89
CA ALA A 520 -45.87 -10.43 -17.55
C ALA A 520 -47.15 -9.75 -18.04
N GLY A 521 -48.00 -10.52 -18.74
CA GLY A 521 -49.27 -10.01 -19.28
C GLY A 521 -49.14 -9.09 -20.51
N ARG A 522 -47.94 -8.93 -21.08
CA ARG A 522 -47.68 -8.08 -22.26
C ARG A 522 -47.13 -8.90 -23.43
N ALA A 523 -47.41 -8.47 -24.66
CA ALA A 523 -46.85 -9.10 -25.85
C ALA A 523 -45.33 -8.85 -25.95
N PRO A 524 -44.54 -9.82 -26.45
CA PRO A 524 -43.10 -9.63 -26.64
C PRO A 524 -42.80 -8.44 -27.56
N ARG A 525 -41.93 -7.54 -27.09
CA ARG A 525 -41.48 -6.37 -27.85
C ARG A 525 -40.09 -6.61 -28.40
N ARG A 526 -39.87 -6.35 -29.70
CA ARG A 526 -38.54 -6.37 -30.31
C ARG A 526 -37.97 -4.96 -30.40
N VAL A 527 -36.70 -4.82 -30.05
CA VAL A 527 -35.94 -3.57 -30.14
C VAL A 527 -34.75 -3.80 -31.04
N ALA A 528 -34.59 -2.97 -32.07
CA ALA A 528 -33.42 -2.99 -32.94
C ALA A 528 -32.27 -2.19 -32.31
N LEU A 529 -31.04 -2.69 -32.45
CA LEU A 529 -29.81 -2.00 -32.02
C LEU A 529 -29.13 -1.32 -33.22
N ASP A 530 -29.85 -0.46 -33.93
CA ASP A 530 -29.36 0.35 -35.05
C ASP A 530 -28.91 1.76 -34.61
N GLY A 531 -28.88 2.02 -33.29
CA GLY A 531 -28.51 3.30 -32.68
C GLY A 531 -29.61 4.37 -32.76
N ARG A 532 -30.78 4.05 -33.32
CA ARG A 532 -31.87 5.03 -33.50
C ARG A 532 -32.91 4.92 -32.39
N PRO A 533 -33.48 6.05 -31.95
CA PRO A 533 -34.63 6.01 -31.06
C PRO A 533 -35.81 5.36 -31.79
N ALA A 534 -36.59 4.58 -31.06
CA ALA A 534 -37.85 4.02 -31.53
C ALA A 534 -38.93 4.32 -30.49
N GLU A 535 -40.19 3.99 -30.78
CA GLU A 535 -41.27 4.12 -29.79
C GLU A 535 -40.82 3.50 -28.46
N GLY A 536 -40.91 4.24 -27.35
CA GLY A 536 -40.49 3.79 -26.01
C GLY A 536 -39.00 3.38 -25.83
N TRP A 537 -38.16 3.39 -26.86
CA TRP A 537 -36.74 3.00 -26.77
C TRP A 537 -35.82 4.20 -26.93
N ARG A 538 -34.94 4.39 -25.94
CA ARG A 538 -33.94 5.46 -25.93
C ARG A 538 -32.54 4.83 -25.85
N PRO A 539 -31.81 4.72 -26.98
CA PRO A 539 -30.48 4.13 -26.98
C PRO A 539 -29.43 5.07 -26.34
N VAL A 540 -28.39 4.49 -25.75
CA VAL A 540 -27.13 5.21 -25.50
C VAL A 540 -26.56 5.61 -26.85
N ARG A 541 -26.14 6.87 -26.98
CA ARG A 541 -25.68 7.42 -28.26
C ARG A 541 -24.17 7.20 -28.41
N LEU A 542 -23.70 7.18 -29.65
CA LEU A 542 -22.27 7.19 -29.95
C LEU A 542 -21.87 8.56 -30.52
N VAL A 543 -20.66 8.99 -30.22
CA VAL A 543 -19.97 10.13 -30.85
C VAL A 543 -18.64 9.65 -31.43
N GLY A 544 -18.18 10.29 -32.50
CA GLY A 544 -16.98 9.88 -33.22
C GLY A 544 -17.23 8.71 -34.17
N GLY A 545 -16.25 7.80 -34.29
CA GLY A 545 -16.29 6.68 -35.24
C GLY A 545 -15.99 7.07 -36.69
N ARG A 546 -15.49 8.28 -36.92
CA ARG A 546 -15.10 8.83 -38.23
C ARG A 546 -13.89 9.75 -38.08
N ASP A 547 -13.21 10.03 -39.19
CA ASP A 547 -12.05 10.93 -39.23
C ASP A 547 -10.91 10.55 -38.25
N GLY A 548 -10.83 9.26 -37.90
CA GLY A 548 -9.87 8.70 -36.94
C GLY A 548 -10.19 8.99 -35.47
N ALA A 549 -11.38 9.52 -35.14
CA ALA A 549 -11.89 9.57 -33.78
C ALA A 549 -12.51 8.21 -33.39
N PRO A 550 -12.17 7.65 -32.22
CA PRO A 550 -12.76 6.40 -31.76
C PRO A 550 -14.26 6.59 -31.48
N PRO A 551 -15.09 5.56 -31.66
CA PRO A 551 -16.49 5.62 -31.25
C PRO A 551 -16.59 5.56 -29.72
N LEU A 552 -17.10 6.62 -29.09
CA LEU A 552 -17.32 6.69 -27.65
C LEU A 552 -18.82 6.75 -27.33
N ARG A 553 -19.24 6.16 -26.21
CA ARG A 553 -20.60 6.31 -25.68
C ARG A 553 -20.80 7.71 -25.13
N LEU A 554 -21.80 8.43 -25.60
CA LEU A 554 -22.30 9.65 -24.97
C LEU A 554 -23.44 9.26 -24.02
N ASP A 555 -23.08 9.01 -22.76
CA ASP A 555 -23.97 8.41 -21.77
C ASP A 555 -24.63 9.48 -20.89
N ASP A 556 -25.91 9.74 -21.17
CA ASP A 556 -26.82 10.59 -20.40
C ASP A 556 -27.95 9.77 -19.74
N LEU A 557 -27.81 8.44 -19.65
CA LEU A 557 -28.85 7.51 -19.20
C LEU A 557 -28.45 6.63 -18.00
N ASP A 558 -27.18 6.23 -17.90
CA ASP A 558 -26.73 5.30 -16.86
C ASP A 558 -27.03 5.87 -15.46
N PRO A 559 -27.63 5.06 -14.56
CA PRO A 559 -28.00 5.52 -13.22
C PRO A 559 -26.81 5.86 -12.32
N HIS A 560 -25.61 5.35 -12.63
CA HIS A 560 -24.39 5.55 -11.84
C HIS A 560 -23.42 6.56 -12.47
N ARG A 561 -23.84 7.28 -13.53
CA ARG A 561 -23.02 8.31 -14.18
C ARG A 561 -22.78 9.56 -13.33
N ASP A 562 -23.54 9.77 -12.26
CA ASP A 562 -23.36 10.90 -11.34
C ASP A 562 -22.24 10.62 -10.31
N CYS A 563 -21.01 10.59 -10.80
CA CYS A 563 -19.82 10.22 -10.04
C CYS A 563 -18.66 11.23 -10.19
N PHE A 564 -18.89 12.33 -10.91
CA PHE A 564 -17.87 13.31 -11.25
C PHE A 564 -17.83 14.52 -10.30
N GLY A 565 -18.74 14.57 -9.31
CA GLY A 565 -18.84 15.68 -8.35
C GLY A 565 -19.47 16.96 -8.92
N VAL A 566 -20.00 16.88 -10.14
CA VAL A 566 -20.66 17.95 -10.87
C VAL A 566 -22.00 17.40 -11.36
N PRO A 567 -23.10 18.16 -11.27
CA PRO A 567 -24.40 17.67 -11.73
C PRO A 567 -24.35 17.20 -13.19
N VAL A 568 -24.89 16.02 -13.42
CA VAL A 568 -25.02 15.44 -14.77
C VAL A 568 -26.17 16.11 -15.54
N ARG A 569 -26.08 16.17 -16.86
CA ARG A 569 -27.20 16.63 -17.70
C ARG A 569 -28.32 15.58 -17.71
N PRO A 570 -29.59 16.02 -17.87
CA PRO A 570 -30.67 15.13 -18.30
C PRO A 570 -30.44 14.69 -19.76
N ARG A 571 -31.30 13.81 -20.26
CA ARG A 571 -31.27 13.31 -21.64
C ARG A 571 -31.13 14.46 -22.64
N LEU A 572 -30.07 14.42 -23.45
CA LEU A 572 -29.78 15.43 -24.46
C LEU A 572 -30.79 15.37 -25.60
N SER A 573 -31.10 16.54 -26.17
CA SER A 573 -31.81 16.63 -27.44
C SER A 573 -30.96 16.12 -28.62
N GLU A 574 -31.58 15.82 -29.76
CA GLU A 574 -30.85 15.41 -30.97
C GLU A 574 -29.85 16.48 -31.43
N ARG A 575 -30.24 17.76 -31.33
CA ARG A 575 -29.38 18.90 -31.66
C ARG A 575 -28.14 18.94 -30.77
N GLU A 576 -28.30 18.76 -29.47
CA GLU A 576 -27.19 18.74 -28.52
C GLU A 576 -26.27 17.54 -28.74
N SER A 577 -26.83 16.36 -29.01
CA SER A 577 -26.03 15.18 -29.32
C SER A 577 -25.24 15.34 -30.62
N ALA A 578 -25.83 15.92 -31.67
CA ALA A 578 -25.15 16.18 -32.93
C ALA A 578 -24.03 17.22 -32.77
N GLU A 579 -24.21 18.18 -31.86
CA GLU A 579 -23.19 19.16 -31.51
C GLU A 579 -22.02 18.53 -30.74
N TRP A 580 -22.30 17.64 -29.79
CA TRP A 580 -21.27 16.82 -29.13
C TRP A 580 -20.43 16.05 -30.14
N ASP A 581 -21.08 15.36 -31.08
CA ASP A 581 -20.42 14.56 -32.10
C ASP A 581 -19.50 15.39 -33.00
N ARG A 582 -19.98 16.55 -33.47
CA ARG A 582 -19.15 17.50 -34.26
C ARG A 582 -17.95 18.01 -33.47
N ARG A 583 -18.15 18.52 -32.25
CA ARG A 583 -17.08 19.07 -31.41
C ARG A 583 -16.06 18.01 -31.02
N PHE A 584 -16.52 16.82 -30.65
CA PHE A 584 -15.66 15.70 -30.31
C PHE A 584 -14.78 15.29 -31.50
N THR A 585 -15.37 15.13 -32.69
CA THR A 585 -14.60 14.79 -33.91
C THR A 585 -13.51 15.83 -34.20
N ALA A 586 -13.85 17.12 -34.13
CA ALA A 586 -12.90 18.21 -34.35
C ALA A 586 -11.81 18.28 -33.26
N ALA A 587 -12.18 18.06 -32.00
CA ALA A 587 -11.24 18.01 -30.88
C ALA A 587 -10.26 16.83 -31.00
N TRP A 588 -10.75 15.65 -31.42
CA TRP A 588 -9.91 14.47 -31.59
C TRP A 588 -8.90 14.63 -32.73
N ALA A 589 -9.28 15.32 -33.82
CA ALA A 589 -8.35 15.66 -34.89
C ALA A 589 -7.19 16.55 -34.38
N LEU A 590 -7.46 17.45 -33.43
CA LEU A 590 -6.40 18.25 -32.77
C LEU A 590 -5.52 17.36 -31.88
N LEU A 591 -6.10 16.43 -31.13
CA LEU A 591 -5.32 15.49 -30.30
C LEU A 591 -4.38 14.64 -31.15
N ARG A 592 -4.86 14.07 -32.26
CA ARG A 592 -4.01 13.31 -33.18
C ARG A 592 -2.87 14.12 -33.80
N ARG A 593 -3.08 15.42 -34.00
CA ARG A 593 -2.08 16.32 -34.57
C ARG A 593 -1.00 16.71 -33.56
N TYR A 594 -1.39 17.05 -32.33
CA TYR A 594 -0.47 17.65 -31.34
C TYR A 594 -0.01 16.67 -30.26
N ALA A 595 -0.70 15.55 -30.07
CA ALA A 595 -0.41 14.54 -29.05
C ALA A 595 -0.76 13.12 -29.55
N PRO A 596 -0.15 12.65 -30.67
CA PRO A 596 -0.55 11.42 -31.35
C PRO A 596 -0.49 10.17 -30.45
N ASP A 597 0.58 10.03 -29.65
CA ASP A 597 0.75 8.87 -28.76
C ASP A 597 -0.31 8.86 -27.65
N GLN A 598 -0.57 10.02 -27.04
CA GLN A 598 -1.60 10.13 -26.00
C GLN A 598 -3.00 9.93 -26.59
N ALA A 599 -3.24 10.36 -27.83
CA ALA A 599 -4.50 10.13 -28.53
C ALA A 599 -4.70 8.65 -28.86
N ALA A 600 -3.65 7.94 -29.28
CA ALA A 600 -3.69 6.50 -29.55
C ALA A 600 -3.96 5.71 -28.26
N GLU A 601 -3.28 6.07 -27.17
CA GLU A 601 -3.51 5.44 -25.86
C GLU A 601 -4.94 5.71 -25.35
N ALA A 602 -5.40 6.96 -25.42
CA ALA A 602 -6.76 7.34 -25.03
C ALA A 602 -7.83 6.61 -25.87
N ALA A 603 -7.58 6.36 -27.15
CA ALA A 603 -8.49 5.60 -28.01
C ALA A 603 -8.62 4.13 -27.57
N GLY A 604 -7.59 3.55 -26.94
CA GLY A 604 -7.61 2.18 -26.44
C GLY A 604 -8.31 2.01 -25.09
N ALA A 605 -8.45 3.08 -24.30
CA ALA A 605 -8.94 3.01 -22.93
C ALA A 605 -10.24 3.81 -22.67
N LEU A 606 -10.45 4.94 -23.34
CA LEU A 606 -11.69 5.71 -23.18
C LEU A 606 -12.83 5.01 -23.90
N THR A 607 -13.94 4.83 -23.20
CA THR A 607 -15.16 4.19 -23.73
C THR A 607 -16.39 5.08 -23.63
N THR A 608 -16.39 6.04 -22.68
CA THR A 608 -17.61 6.74 -22.27
C THR A 608 -17.36 8.21 -21.94
N LEU A 609 -18.24 9.08 -22.42
CA LEU A 609 -18.35 10.50 -22.08
C LEU A 609 -19.70 10.77 -21.40
N THR A 610 -19.68 11.36 -20.21
CA THR A 610 -20.89 11.86 -19.53
C THR A 610 -21.03 13.36 -19.72
N PRO A 611 -22.16 13.83 -20.29
CA PRO A 611 -22.45 15.25 -20.34
C PRO A 611 -22.72 15.81 -18.95
N LEU A 612 -21.92 16.80 -18.52
CA LEU A 612 -22.11 17.52 -17.26
C LEU A 612 -22.78 18.87 -17.48
N ALA A 613 -23.46 19.37 -16.45
CA ALA A 613 -23.93 20.74 -16.42
C ALA A 613 -22.72 21.69 -16.38
N PRO A 614 -22.79 22.86 -17.05
CA PRO A 614 -21.80 23.92 -16.83
C PRO A 614 -21.81 24.31 -15.35
N GLU A 615 -20.65 24.59 -14.75
CA GLU A 615 -20.61 25.04 -13.35
C GLU A 615 -21.44 26.32 -13.17
N PRO A 616 -22.21 26.43 -12.08
CA PRO A 616 -22.78 27.71 -11.70
C PRO A 616 -21.65 28.71 -11.39
N PRO A 617 -21.83 30.01 -11.69
CA PRO A 617 -20.85 31.03 -11.33
C PRO A 617 -20.53 30.97 -9.84
N ARG A 618 -19.27 31.22 -9.49
CA ARG A 618 -18.77 31.19 -8.11
C ARG A 618 -18.53 32.60 -7.61
N ASP A 619 -18.66 32.82 -6.30
CA ASP A 619 -18.26 34.08 -5.68
C ASP A 619 -16.72 34.22 -5.62
N PRO A 620 -16.18 35.40 -5.26
CA PRO A 620 -14.72 35.60 -5.13
C PRO A 620 -14.03 34.71 -4.09
N ALA A 621 -14.79 34.04 -3.22
CA ALA A 621 -14.29 33.08 -2.23
C ALA A 621 -14.37 31.62 -2.73
N GLY A 622 -14.85 31.38 -3.95
CA GLY A 622 -14.94 30.07 -4.58
C GLY A 622 -16.23 29.29 -4.26
N THR A 623 -17.24 29.92 -3.66
CA THR A 623 -18.51 29.30 -3.29
C THR A 623 -19.43 29.19 -4.53
N PRO A 624 -20.00 28.00 -4.84
CA PRO A 624 -20.98 27.87 -5.93
C PRO A 624 -22.23 28.70 -5.66
N MET A 625 -22.58 29.61 -6.56
CA MET A 625 -23.83 30.37 -6.47
C MET A 625 -24.96 29.56 -7.11
N LEU A 626 -25.69 28.79 -6.31
CA LEU A 626 -26.87 28.06 -6.78
C LEU A 626 -28.07 29.00 -6.95
N PRO A 627 -28.84 28.93 -8.05
CA PRO A 627 -30.15 29.56 -8.11
C PRO A 627 -31.19 28.72 -7.34
N ASP A 628 -32.06 29.39 -6.59
CA ASP A 628 -33.23 28.82 -5.91
C ASP A 628 -34.39 28.57 -6.90
N PRO A 629 -35.30 27.58 -6.69
CA PRO A 629 -36.41 27.30 -7.62
C PRO A 629 -37.49 28.39 -7.72
N ALA A 630 -37.43 29.47 -6.92
CA ALA A 630 -38.45 30.53 -6.95
C ALA A 630 -37.92 31.98 -6.86
N GLY A 631 -36.60 32.21 -6.86
CA GLY A 631 -36.03 33.57 -7.04
C GLY A 631 -36.33 34.60 -5.94
N THR A 632 -36.51 34.20 -4.67
CA THR A 632 -36.58 35.14 -3.52
C THR A 632 -35.84 34.58 -2.29
N PRO A 633 -35.03 35.35 -1.53
CA PRO A 633 -34.12 34.78 -0.53
C PRO A 633 -34.76 34.59 0.85
N LEU A 634 -34.54 33.41 1.47
CA LEU A 634 -34.67 33.20 2.92
C LEU A 634 -33.47 32.36 3.45
N PRO A 635 -33.06 32.56 4.72
CA PRO A 635 -31.82 32.00 5.26
C PRO A 635 -31.93 30.51 5.59
N ARG A 636 -30.86 29.75 5.31
CA ARG A 636 -30.75 28.33 5.69
C ARG A 636 -30.46 28.19 7.20
N ASP A 637 -31.17 27.24 7.80
CA ASP A 637 -31.07 26.79 9.19
C ASP A 637 -29.74 26.04 9.46
N PRO A 638 -28.94 26.43 10.47
CA PRO A 638 -27.63 25.82 10.77
C PRO A 638 -27.67 24.44 11.45
N ALA A 639 -28.78 23.69 11.40
CA ALA A 639 -28.94 22.40 12.08
C ALA A 639 -29.04 21.15 11.15
N ASP A 640 -28.51 21.21 9.92
CA ASP A 640 -28.41 20.03 9.03
C ASP A 640 -27.12 19.20 9.31
N PRO A 641 -27.22 17.90 9.71
CA PRO A 641 -26.08 17.09 10.15
C PRO A 641 -25.09 16.63 9.05
N LEU A 642 -25.20 17.10 7.80
CA LEU A 642 -24.26 16.75 6.72
C LEU A 642 -23.00 17.63 6.63
N ALA A 643 -22.74 18.50 7.60
CA ALA A 643 -21.49 19.25 7.69
C ALA A 643 -20.37 18.39 8.32
N LEU A 644 -19.67 17.61 7.50
CA LEU A 644 -18.37 17.04 7.86
C LEU A 644 -17.41 18.18 8.24
N ARG A 645 -16.84 18.08 9.44
CA ARG A 645 -15.89 19.02 10.03
C ARG A 645 -14.69 19.25 9.10
N HIS A 646 -14.52 20.50 8.65
CA HIS A 646 -13.25 21.00 8.13
C HIS A 646 -12.24 21.20 9.28
N PRO A 647 -10.96 20.83 9.13
CA PRO A 647 -9.87 21.58 9.76
C PRO A 647 -9.57 22.83 8.93
N ALA A 648 -9.39 23.97 9.60
CA ALA A 648 -9.30 25.31 9.02
C ALA A 648 -7.89 25.71 8.54
N GLY A 649 -7.85 26.61 7.53
CA GLY A 649 -6.69 27.39 7.02
C GLY A 649 -6.07 26.80 5.75
N THR A 650 -5.98 27.44 4.58
CA THR A 650 -6.01 28.85 4.12
C THR A 650 -6.37 28.83 2.61
N PRO A 651 -7.03 29.83 1.99
CA PRO A 651 -7.35 29.77 0.56
C PRO A 651 -6.14 30.20 -0.30
N ALA A 652 -5.84 29.45 -1.36
CA ALA A 652 -4.94 29.89 -2.43
C ALA A 652 -5.77 30.54 -3.56
N PRO A 653 -5.26 31.60 -4.22
CA PRO A 653 -5.91 32.16 -5.40
C PRO A 653 -5.83 31.12 -6.54
N ARG A 654 -6.99 30.78 -7.13
CA ARG A 654 -7.08 29.91 -8.30
C ARG A 654 -7.18 30.74 -9.58
N ASP A 655 -6.49 30.27 -10.61
CA ASP A 655 -6.57 30.77 -11.99
C ASP A 655 -8.03 30.67 -12.49
N PRO A 656 -8.64 31.73 -13.08
CA PRO A 656 -10.08 31.80 -13.38
C PRO A 656 -10.57 30.89 -14.54
N ALA A 657 -9.85 29.82 -14.86
CA ALA A 657 -10.14 28.90 -15.97
C ALA A 657 -10.10 27.41 -15.58
N GLU A 658 -10.30 27.05 -14.30
CA GLU A 658 -10.44 25.64 -13.89
C GLU A 658 -11.90 25.17 -13.86
N PRO A 659 -12.43 24.51 -14.91
CA PRO A 659 -13.64 23.72 -14.78
C PRO A 659 -13.37 22.46 -13.92
N PRO A 660 -14.38 21.93 -13.23
CA PRO A 660 -14.29 20.71 -12.43
C PRO A 660 -14.23 19.51 -13.37
N LEU A 661 -13.02 19.02 -13.62
CA LEU A 661 -12.83 17.78 -14.36
C LEU A 661 -12.07 16.81 -13.45
N SER A 662 -12.81 15.80 -12.98
CA SER A 662 -12.39 14.58 -12.28
C SER A 662 -11.28 14.70 -11.21
N GLY A 663 -11.58 14.30 -9.97
CA GLY A 663 -10.58 13.86 -8.99
C GLY A 663 -9.72 14.96 -8.37
N ARG A 664 -10.12 15.43 -7.17
CA ARG A 664 -9.17 16.09 -6.25
C ARG A 664 -8.03 15.11 -5.91
N PRO A 665 -6.79 15.59 -5.69
CA PRO A 665 -5.72 14.73 -5.19
C PRO A 665 -6.15 14.06 -3.87
N PRO A 666 -5.70 12.82 -3.62
CA PRO A 666 -6.15 12.03 -2.48
C PRO A 666 -5.77 12.67 -1.15
N THR A 667 -6.69 12.63 -0.18
CA THR A 667 -6.40 12.82 1.24
C THR A 667 -6.51 11.44 1.90
N HIS A 668 -5.41 10.94 2.45
CA HIS A 668 -5.22 9.63 3.12
C HIS A 668 -6.45 9.00 3.81
N ALA A 669 -7.32 8.34 3.05
CA ALA A 669 -8.33 7.42 3.58
C ALA A 669 -8.65 6.34 2.53
N PRO A 670 -8.66 5.05 2.90
CA PRO A 670 -9.21 4.01 2.04
C PRO A 670 -10.74 4.15 2.07
N GLY A 671 -11.29 4.85 1.10
CA GLY A 671 -12.71 5.18 1.12
C GLY A 671 -13.13 6.15 0.02
N VAL A 672 -13.62 5.55 -1.07
CA VAL A 672 -14.64 6.10 -1.98
C VAL A 672 -14.35 7.45 -2.61
N ARG A 673 -13.92 7.43 -3.88
CA ARG A 673 -14.43 8.26 -5.00
C ARG A 673 -13.70 7.89 -6.29
N GLY A 674 -14.44 7.33 -7.26
CA GLY A 674 -13.92 7.08 -8.59
C GLY A 674 -14.90 6.22 -9.40
N HIS A 675 -15.24 6.69 -10.61
CA HIS A 675 -15.75 5.79 -11.64
C HIS A 675 -14.62 4.88 -12.12
N GLY A 676 -14.96 3.77 -12.76
CA GLY A 676 -13.96 2.92 -13.40
C GLY A 676 -13.13 3.68 -14.43
N TYR A 677 -11.94 3.16 -14.70
CA TYR A 677 -11.08 3.66 -15.77
C TYR A 677 -11.81 3.58 -17.12
N GLY A 678 -11.77 4.67 -17.90
CA GLY A 678 -12.38 4.73 -19.25
C GLY A 678 -13.59 5.66 -19.40
N ALA A 679 -14.09 6.28 -18.33
CA ALA A 679 -15.13 7.31 -18.40
C ALA A 679 -14.62 8.72 -18.08
N LEU A 680 -15.15 9.73 -18.79
CA LEU A 680 -14.92 11.15 -18.50
C LEU A 680 -16.23 11.92 -18.41
N GLY A 681 -16.39 12.74 -17.38
CA GLY A 681 -17.47 13.71 -17.27
C GLY A 681 -17.01 15.05 -17.81
N ILE A 682 -17.72 15.62 -18.80
CA ILE A 682 -17.32 16.87 -19.46
C ILE A 682 -18.54 17.78 -19.61
N ALA A 683 -18.39 19.04 -19.19
CA ALA A 683 -19.27 20.12 -19.63
C ALA A 683 -18.76 20.61 -20.99
N LEU A 684 -19.60 20.51 -22.04
CA LEU A 684 -19.19 20.77 -23.42
C LEU A 684 -18.72 22.23 -23.61
N PRO A 685 -17.43 22.49 -23.88
CA PRO A 685 -16.96 23.84 -24.12
C PRO A 685 -17.37 24.35 -25.50
N PRO A 686 -17.36 25.68 -25.74
CA PRO A 686 -17.73 26.26 -27.02
C PRO A 686 -16.75 25.87 -28.14
N ALA A 687 -15.45 25.77 -27.84
CA ALA A 687 -14.39 25.57 -28.83
C ALA A 687 -13.84 24.13 -28.84
N PRO A 688 -13.59 23.53 -30.03
CA PRO A 688 -12.96 22.20 -30.12
C PRO A 688 -11.57 22.09 -29.49
N ARG A 689 -10.78 23.18 -29.51
CA ARG A 689 -9.45 23.22 -28.88
C ARG A 689 -9.53 23.06 -27.37
N GLU A 690 -10.48 23.74 -26.73
CA GLU A 690 -10.74 23.58 -25.30
C GLU A 690 -11.15 22.13 -25.01
N LEU A 691 -12.08 21.57 -25.79
CA LEU A 691 -12.49 20.16 -25.62
C LEU A 691 -11.32 19.19 -25.76
N ALA A 692 -10.40 19.41 -26.70
CA ALA A 692 -9.20 18.59 -26.85
C ALA A 692 -8.34 18.62 -25.58
N MET A 693 -8.10 19.80 -25.03
CA MET A 693 -7.35 19.95 -23.77
C MET A 693 -8.06 19.27 -22.60
N LEU A 694 -9.40 19.40 -22.50
CA LEU A 694 -10.18 18.74 -21.44
C LEU A 694 -10.14 17.21 -21.56
N LEU A 695 -10.24 16.66 -22.78
CA LEU A 695 -10.13 15.23 -23.04
C LEU A 695 -8.76 14.68 -22.64
N LEU A 696 -7.67 15.35 -23.05
CA LEU A 696 -6.31 14.93 -22.72
C LEU A 696 -6.03 15.01 -21.22
N ARG A 697 -6.40 16.13 -20.60
CA ARG A 697 -6.25 16.33 -19.15
C ARG A 697 -7.06 15.30 -18.36
N GLY A 698 -8.32 15.13 -18.71
CA GLY A 698 -9.23 14.18 -18.06
C GLY A 698 -8.75 12.74 -18.21
N PHE A 699 -8.33 12.33 -19.41
CA PHE A 699 -7.76 11.02 -19.66
C PHE A 699 -6.53 10.76 -18.79
N ARG A 700 -5.58 11.69 -18.75
CA ARG A 700 -4.37 11.54 -17.95
C ARG A 700 -4.69 11.44 -16.47
N ARG A 701 -5.60 12.28 -15.96
CA ARG A 701 -6.07 12.19 -14.56
C ARG A 701 -6.74 10.85 -14.26
N ALA A 702 -7.63 10.38 -15.13
CA ALA A 702 -8.28 9.08 -14.99
C ALA A 702 -7.26 7.93 -14.96
N LYS A 703 -6.24 7.98 -15.84
CA LYS A 703 -5.13 7.02 -15.84
C LYS A 703 -4.32 7.05 -14.54
N LEU A 704 -4.00 8.23 -14.02
CA LEU A 704 -3.27 8.35 -12.75
C LEU A 704 -4.07 7.78 -11.59
N ASN A 705 -5.38 8.05 -11.53
CA ASN A 705 -6.25 7.47 -10.51
C ASN A 705 -6.32 5.95 -10.64
N ALA A 706 -6.47 5.42 -11.86
CA ALA A 706 -6.46 3.99 -12.12
C ALA A 706 -5.13 3.32 -11.71
N LEU A 707 -3.99 3.99 -11.93
CA LEU A 707 -2.69 3.53 -11.46
C LEU A 707 -2.61 3.50 -9.93
N LEU A 708 -3.09 4.55 -9.25
CA LEU A 708 -3.09 4.65 -7.79
C LEU A 708 -4.00 3.62 -7.11
N GLU A 709 -4.98 3.06 -7.82
CA GLU A 709 -5.83 1.97 -7.31
C GLU A 709 -5.14 0.61 -7.30
N VAL A 710 -4.12 0.41 -8.15
CA VAL A 710 -3.45 -0.88 -8.36
C VAL A 710 -1.95 -0.84 -8.06
N SER A 711 -1.41 0.33 -7.70
CA SER A 711 0.01 0.53 -7.46
C SER A 711 0.27 1.71 -6.54
N ASP A 712 1.07 1.47 -5.49
CA ASP A 712 1.59 2.54 -4.65
C ASP A 712 2.68 3.30 -5.41
N LEU A 713 2.37 4.51 -5.87
CA LEU A 713 3.34 5.38 -6.57
C LEU A 713 4.17 6.22 -5.59
N TYR A 714 3.65 6.43 -4.39
CA TYR A 714 4.32 7.17 -3.33
C TYR A 714 3.84 6.68 -1.97
N ALA A 715 4.64 6.92 -0.94
CA ALA A 715 4.32 6.63 0.45
C ALA A 715 4.54 7.87 1.32
N GLN A 716 3.90 7.92 2.49
CA GLN A 716 4.05 9.02 3.46
C GLN A 716 3.70 10.41 2.87
N ASP A 717 2.67 10.46 2.03
CA ASP A 717 2.26 11.71 1.38
C ASP A 717 1.95 12.82 2.39
N GLY A 718 2.41 14.04 2.10
CA GLY A 718 2.26 15.22 2.94
C GLY A 718 3.28 15.40 4.06
N TRP A 719 4.21 14.45 4.24
CA TRP A 719 5.31 14.59 5.19
C TRP A 719 6.35 15.61 4.74
N TRP A 720 6.70 15.60 3.44
CA TRP A 720 7.44 16.69 2.83
C TRP A 720 6.47 17.54 2.00
N ARG A 721 6.86 18.81 1.85
CA ARG A 721 6.14 19.81 1.10
C ARG A 721 7.05 20.23 -0.04
N HIS A 722 6.48 20.25 -1.24
CA HIS A 722 7.21 20.48 -2.48
C HIS A 722 6.67 21.74 -3.15
N PRO A 723 7.54 22.61 -3.70
CA PRO A 723 7.08 23.76 -4.46
C PRO A 723 6.34 23.30 -5.73
N ALA A 724 5.13 23.84 -5.96
CA ALA A 724 4.39 23.62 -7.20
C ALA A 724 4.60 24.81 -8.14
N PRO A 725 5.25 24.66 -9.31
CA PRO A 725 5.57 25.78 -10.21
C PRO A 725 4.37 26.55 -10.80
N TRP A 726 3.13 26.10 -10.53
CA TRP A 726 1.89 26.62 -11.09
C TRP A 726 0.92 27.18 -10.04
N GLN A 727 1.33 27.28 -8.77
CA GLN A 727 0.51 27.93 -7.74
C GLN A 727 1.38 28.48 -6.61
N GLU A 728 0.81 29.36 -5.81
CA GLU A 728 1.42 29.81 -4.57
C GLU A 728 1.29 28.74 -3.47
N GLY A 729 2.38 28.51 -2.74
CA GLY A 729 2.45 27.53 -1.65
C GLY A 729 2.94 26.15 -2.07
N GLU A 730 3.33 25.38 -1.06
CA GLU A 730 3.85 24.03 -1.23
C GLU A 730 2.76 22.96 -1.16
N VAL A 731 2.94 21.89 -1.91
CA VAL A 731 2.02 20.75 -2.02
C VAL A 731 2.64 19.46 -1.48
N PRO A 732 1.82 18.49 -1.06
CA PRO A 732 2.29 17.13 -0.86
C PRO A 732 2.77 16.50 -2.19
N VAL A 733 3.56 15.42 -2.13
CA VAL A 733 4.08 14.73 -3.34
C VAL A 733 2.97 14.26 -4.27
N SER A 734 1.83 13.82 -3.72
CA SER A 734 0.64 13.43 -4.48
C SER A 734 0.12 14.59 -5.32
N GLY A 735 0.07 15.78 -4.74
CA GLY A 735 -0.36 17.02 -5.40
C GLY A 735 0.61 17.45 -6.49
N LEU A 736 1.92 17.34 -6.24
CA LEU A 736 2.94 17.67 -7.24
C LEU A 736 2.90 16.69 -8.41
N LEU A 737 2.85 15.39 -8.14
CA LEU A 737 2.75 14.33 -9.16
C LEU A 737 1.47 14.49 -9.98
N ALA A 738 0.33 14.65 -9.31
CA ALA A 738 -0.96 14.93 -9.92
C ALA A 738 -0.92 16.15 -10.85
N GLY A 739 -0.35 17.26 -10.39
CA GLY A 739 -0.29 18.50 -11.16
C GLY A 739 0.69 18.43 -12.33
N LEU A 740 1.83 17.75 -12.17
CA LEU A 740 2.78 17.49 -13.24
C LEU A 740 2.17 16.56 -14.29
N TRP A 741 1.55 15.46 -13.85
CA TRP A 741 1.01 14.42 -14.72
C TRP A 741 0.01 14.98 -15.73
N GLU A 742 -0.90 15.85 -15.28
CA GLU A 742 -1.84 16.54 -16.16
C GLU A 742 -1.15 17.52 -17.12
N ARG A 743 -0.26 18.36 -16.60
CA ARG A 743 0.36 19.46 -17.37
C ARG A 743 1.39 18.97 -18.39
N ALA A 744 2.11 17.89 -18.09
CA ALA A 744 3.07 17.29 -19.00
C ALA A 744 2.42 16.89 -20.34
N GLY A 745 1.16 16.43 -20.31
CA GLY A 745 0.42 16.15 -21.55
C GLY A 745 0.05 17.42 -22.34
N LEU A 746 -0.20 18.53 -21.65
CA LEU A 746 -0.69 19.77 -22.25
C LEU A 746 0.41 20.65 -22.85
N THR A 747 1.69 20.35 -22.65
CA THR A 747 2.80 21.17 -23.18
C THR A 747 2.81 21.27 -24.71
N ALA A 748 2.17 20.33 -25.40
CA ALA A 748 1.92 20.41 -26.84
C ALA A 748 0.93 21.52 -27.24
N PHE A 749 0.04 21.92 -26.32
CA PHE A 749 -0.94 22.98 -26.50
C PHE A 749 -0.56 24.30 -25.80
N ASP A 750 0.32 24.23 -24.79
CA ASP A 750 0.82 25.33 -23.95
C ASP A 750 2.36 25.25 -23.77
N PRO A 751 3.14 25.92 -24.64
CA PRO A 751 4.60 25.95 -24.56
C PRO A 751 5.15 26.60 -23.28
N GLU A 752 4.47 27.60 -22.71
CA GLU A 752 4.91 28.27 -21.48
C GLU A 752 4.76 27.36 -20.24
N GLY A 753 3.85 26.39 -20.30
CA GLY A 753 3.69 25.33 -19.31
C GLY A 753 4.85 24.33 -19.24
N ALA A 754 5.67 24.20 -20.28
CA ALA A 754 6.74 23.20 -20.35
C ALA A 754 7.86 23.43 -19.33
N ASP A 755 8.31 24.68 -19.14
CA ASP A 755 9.33 25.00 -18.15
C ASP A 755 8.86 24.75 -16.71
N ARG A 756 7.58 25.04 -16.44
CA ARG A 756 6.95 24.72 -15.15
C ARG A 756 6.91 23.21 -14.92
N ALA A 757 6.57 22.42 -15.95
CA ALA A 757 6.55 20.96 -15.86
C ALA A 757 7.96 20.39 -15.59
N ARG A 758 9.00 20.87 -16.29
CA ARG A 758 10.39 20.45 -16.05
C ARG A 758 10.87 20.71 -14.63
N ARG A 759 10.57 21.88 -14.06
CA ARG A 759 10.92 22.18 -12.66
C ARG A 759 10.26 21.22 -11.67
N ALA A 760 8.97 20.91 -11.88
CA ALA A 760 8.25 19.94 -11.06
C ALA A 760 8.79 18.51 -11.23
N LEU A 761 9.18 18.14 -12.46
CA LEU A 761 9.80 16.84 -12.74
C LEU A 761 11.11 16.66 -11.97
N THR A 762 11.99 17.67 -11.97
CA THR A 762 13.24 17.65 -11.19
C THR A 762 12.97 17.50 -9.70
N ALA A 763 12.00 18.25 -9.16
CA ALA A 763 11.63 18.15 -7.75
C ALA A 763 11.14 16.73 -7.39
N LEU A 764 10.25 16.15 -8.20
CA LEU A 764 9.75 14.78 -7.99
C LEU A 764 10.83 13.71 -8.13
N ALA A 765 11.76 13.85 -9.08
CA ALA A 765 12.83 12.87 -9.27
C ALA A 765 13.72 12.70 -8.02
N SER A 766 13.81 13.74 -7.19
CA SER A 766 14.52 13.72 -5.90
C SER A 766 13.64 13.43 -4.68
N ALA A 767 12.33 13.24 -4.86
CA ALA A 767 11.41 13.11 -3.74
C ALA A 767 11.56 11.75 -3.03
N PRO A 768 11.86 11.72 -1.71
CA PRO A 768 12.03 10.48 -0.93
C PRO A 768 10.73 9.66 -0.82
N GLU A 769 9.57 10.28 -1.05
CA GLU A 769 8.27 9.63 -0.96
C GLU A 769 7.98 8.66 -2.09
N LEU A 770 8.64 8.80 -3.25
CA LEU A 770 8.36 7.93 -4.40
C LEU A 770 8.74 6.47 -4.08
N THR A 771 7.89 5.55 -4.52
CA THR A 771 8.23 4.13 -4.60
C THR A 771 9.05 3.86 -5.85
N ALA A 772 9.54 2.63 -6.03
CA ALA A 772 10.16 2.21 -7.30
C ALA A 772 9.21 2.42 -8.49
N ALA A 773 7.92 2.08 -8.32
CA ALA A 773 6.87 2.33 -9.30
C ALA A 773 6.70 3.83 -9.61
N GLY A 774 6.63 4.68 -8.58
CA GLY A 774 6.54 6.13 -8.76
C GLY A 774 7.75 6.74 -9.47
N ARG A 775 8.96 6.34 -9.08
CA ARG A 775 10.19 6.76 -9.76
C ARG A 775 10.19 6.35 -11.23
N ARG A 776 9.74 5.12 -11.53
CA ARG A 776 9.61 4.66 -12.91
C ARG A 776 8.62 5.49 -13.73
N LEU A 777 7.48 5.83 -13.14
CA LEU A 777 6.46 6.69 -13.75
C LEU A 777 7.00 8.09 -14.05
N VAL A 778 7.67 8.72 -13.07
CA VAL A 778 8.29 10.05 -13.21
C VAL A 778 9.41 10.02 -14.26
N ALA A 779 10.25 8.98 -14.28
CA ALA A 779 11.26 8.81 -15.32
C ALA A 779 10.65 8.63 -16.72
N GLY A 780 9.46 8.04 -16.82
CA GLY A 780 8.67 7.99 -18.07
C GLY A 780 8.30 9.37 -18.59
N LEU A 781 7.78 10.24 -17.72
CA LEU A 781 7.47 11.62 -18.07
C LEU A 781 8.69 12.41 -18.53
N GLY A 782 9.87 12.17 -17.93
CA GLY A 782 11.11 12.83 -18.36
C GLY A 782 11.54 12.44 -19.77
N ARG A 783 11.32 11.17 -20.17
CA ARG A 783 11.57 10.73 -21.55
C ARG A 783 10.57 11.33 -22.53
N GLU A 784 9.28 11.42 -22.15
CA GLU A 784 8.26 12.11 -22.95
C GLU A 784 8.63 13.58 -23.20
N ASP A 785 9.14 14.30 -22.19
CA ASP A 785 9.58 15.70 -22.35
C ASP A 785 10.81 15.82 -23.27
N ALA A 786 11.81 14.95 -23.10
CA ALA A 786 13.03 14.96 -23.91
C ALA A 786 12.76 14.73 -25.41
N ALA A 787 11.92 13.73 -25.75
CA ALA A 787 11.57 13.42 -27.13
C ALA A 787 10.93 14.63 -27.85
N ARG A 788 10.12 15.42 -27.13
CA ARG A 788 9.47 16.62 -27.69
C ARG A 788 10.41 17.79 -27.92
N VAL A 789 11.50 17.89 -27.16
CA VAL A 789 12.54 18.90 -27.40
C VAL A 789 13.29 18.56 -28.68
N GLU A 790 13.64 17.29 -28.88
CA GLU A 790 14.34 16.84 -30.09
C GLU A 790 13.52 17.06 -31.37
N GLU A 791 12.20 16.82 -31.34
CA GLU A 791 11.29 17.11 -32.46
C GLU A 791 11.22 18.60 -32.80
N ARG A 792 11.25 19.50 -31.80
CA ARG A 792 11.22 20.96 -32.01
C ARG A 792 12.52 21.53 -32.56
N ASP A 793 13.65 20.89 -32.27
CA ASP A 793 14.95 21.33 -32.79
C ASP A 793 15.20 20.84 -34.23
N HIS A 794 14.36 19.92 -34.74
CA HIS A 794 14.42 19.40 -36.11
C HIS A 794 13.41 20.04 -37.09
N ASP A 795 12.37 20.72 -36.58
CA ASP A 795 11.39 21.52 -37.33
C ASP A 795 11.78 23.00 -37.40
#